data_AF-A0A0T0MC61-F1
#
_entry.id   AF-A0A0T0MC61-F1
#
_cell.length_a   1.000
_cell.length_b   1.000
_cell.length_c   1.000
_cell.angle_alpha   90.00
_cell.angle_beta   90.00
_cell.angle_gamma   90.00
#
_symmetry.space_group_name_H-M   'P 1'
#
loop_
_entity.id
_entity.type
_entity.pdbx_description
1 polymer ?
#
loop_
_entity_poly.entity_id
_entity_poly.type
_entity_poly.pdbx_seq_one_letter_code
_entity_poly.pdbx_strand_id
1 'polypeptide(L)'
;MKKVLYSIAALLGFFGISHAQHLECGNEHVSYEEFLSQRELANKILSKNGNSKNTQLITYVAVQAHLIGMNDGTGYVSANGLNNALSELNRKFAAFNVQFYFKGSDFLYYPNSLYHSGNQTDAETLTFSQQNSSNNSMNLFLANSVKRGGSGVGGWSYVAPSNQSNNITWVVNGQLDDDKTTPHEFGHYFGLSHTFNNSTNSTVSNRELVTRNFSEPLPRLSANCDTKGDFICDTPSDPRGAANATTSNCAYTGTATDANSDLFAPLMNNMMDYNFCAPYFFTTGQYNRMQNVGLPIVTNSNTFTLNAPETPQPVPSGITASSSDYTNQFALNWVDNSTVETGYLVEAKAEGSTVYIPVKGVMKNAVTANNFSKLTAGLKYNFRIKASNTKTNYSVESALIQFPALCGNNNITSCSPHNGIDASYNIENVKLTQNNITLLQNLNSNCSGSAIGNYFSTHIANVAAGTSVTLEAKAKANSNTGSAYSPFVKVYVDWNQDSIFDEVTEKVIENTGFNGITQNFLIPSTVPTGSYRMRIAFTASTSEYAAITPCRVSYGEIEDYQLAITNGNLSTIENQPEKAGIYPNPVDDILYIKSNQKYKEFSLYSAEGRLVMKGDILDNKINVSSLEKGYYVVEISDNKANSVRHKILKK
;
A
#
# COMPACT_ATOMS: atom_id res chain seq x y z
N MET A 1 35.41 52.32 -16.69
CA MET A 1 34.48 52.46 -17.84
C MET A 1 34.75 51.26 -18.74
N LYS A 2 33.88 50.30 -19.02
CA LYS A 2 32.42 50.21 -19.09
C LYS A 2 31.95 48.84 -18.56
N LYS A 3 30.76 48.82 -17.97
CA LYS A 3 29.96 47.63 -17.65
C LYS A 3 29.40 47.02 -18.94
N VAL A 4 29.33 45.69 -19.04
CA VAL A 4 28.29 44.98 -19.82
C VAL A 4 27.87 43.74 -19.03
N LEU A 5 26.55 43.61 -18.87
CA LEU A 5 25.83 42.63 -18.06
C LEU A 5 25.88 41.23 -18.67
N TYR A 6 26.03 40.20 -17.83
CA TYR A 6 25.54 38.85 -18.12
C TYR A 6 24.17 38.70 -17.46
N SER A 7 23.12 38.60 -18.27
CA SER A 7 21.79 38.21 -17.83
C SER A 7 21.77 36.70 -17.59
N ILE A 8 21.72 36.30 -16.32
CA ILE A 8 21.39 34.92 -15.92
C ILE A 8 19.87 34.84 -15.91
N ALA A 9 19.29 34.28 -16.98
CA ALA A 9 17.91 33.82 -16.95
C ALA A 9 17.86 32.56 -16.07
N ALA A 10 17.39 32.73 -14.84
CA ALA A 10 17.04 31.61 -13.97
C ALA A 10 15.88 30.85 -14.64
N LEU A 11 16.17 29.66 -15.16
CA LEU A 11 15.15 28.69 -15.54
C LEU A 11 14.40 28.30 -14.26
N LEU A 12 13.20 28.86 -14.10
CA LEU A 12 12.19 28.39 -13.16
C LEU A 12 11.84 26.95 -13.55
N GLY A 13 12.50 25.98 -12.91
CA GLY A 13 12.11 24.59 -12.93
C GLY A 13 10.79 24.44 -12.17
N PHE A 14 9.68 24.68 -12.85
CA PHE A 14 8.39 24.11 -12.46
C PHE A 14 8.55 22.59 -12.55
N PHE A 15 8.77 21.93 -11.41
CA PHE A 15 8.43 20.52 -11.25
C PHE A 15 6.90 20.42 -11.20
N GLY A 16 6.27 20.69 -12.34
CA GLY A 16 4.98 20.08 -12.63
C GLY A 16 5.23 18.58 -12.73
N ILE A 17 4.55 17.80 -11.91
CA ILE A 17 4.40 16.37 -12.16
C ILE A 17 3.72 16.28 -13.52
N SER A 18 4.50 16.10 -14.59
CA SER A 18 3.97 15.79 -15.90
C SER A 18 3.33 14.41 -15.76
N HIS A 19 2.01 14.38 -15.52
CA HIS A 19 1.24 13.19 -15.78
C HIS A 19 1.35 13.01 -17.29
N ALA A 20 2.20 12.08 -17.72
CA ALA A 20 2.18 11.62 -19.10
C ALA A 20 0.73 11.23 -19.39
N GLN A 21 0.13 11.83 -20.43
CA GLN A 21 -1.22 11.50 -20.83
C GLN A 21 -1.25 10.01 -21.18
N HIS A 22 -2.13 9.24 -20.52
CA HIS A 22 -2.30 7.82 -20.83
C HIS A 22 -2.78 7.66 -22.27
N LEU A 23 -2.14 6.76 -23.02
CA LEU A 23 -2.58 6.39 -24.36
C LEU A 23 -3.68 5.34 -24.25
N GLU A 24 -4.74 5.55 -25.02
CA GLU A 24 -5.90 4.67 -25.13
C GLU A 24 -5.58 3.44 -25.99
N CYS A 25 -6.37 2.37 -25.87
CA CYS A 25 -6.20 1.20 -26.74
C CYS A 25 -6.49 1.57 -28.21
N GLY A 26 -5.82 0.88 -29.11
CA GLY A 26 -6.00 1.00 -30.54
C GLY A 26 -7.10 0.12 -31.09
N ASN A 27 -7.76 -0.74 -30.31
CA ASN A 27 -8.71 -1.72 -30.83
C ASN A 27 -9.95 -1.08 -31.49
N GLU A 28 -10.43 -1.73 -32.55
CA GLU A 28 -11.64 -1.29 -33.25
C GLU A 28 -12.88 -1.88 -32.59
N HIS A 29 -14.03 -1.26 -32.86
CA HIS A 29 -15.32 -1.75 -32.42
C HIS A 29 -15.64 -3.10 -33.06
N VAL A 30 -16.14 -4.04 -32.24
CA VAL A 30 -16.58 -5.35 -32.71
C VAL A 30 -18.01 -5.23 -33.24
N SER A 31 -18.23 -5.70 -34.47
CA SER A 31 -19.56 -5.77 -35.07
C SER A 31 -20.40 -6.89 -34.45
N TYR A 32 -21.72 -6.80 -34.60
CA TYR A 32 -22.61 -7.85 -34.09
C TYR A 32 -22.41 -9.18 -34.83
N GLU A 33 -22.11 -9.12 -36.13
CA GLU A 33 -21.81 -10.27 -36.98
C GLU A 33 -20.53 -10.98 -36.52
N GLU A 34 -19.47 -10.24 -36.20
CA GLU A 34 -18.24 -10.80 -35.64
C GLU A 34 -18.49 -11.44 -34.26
N PHE A 35 -19.25 -10.76 -33.39
CA PHE A 35 -19.64 -11.30 -32.10
C PHE A 35 -20.38 -12.64 -32.22
N LEU A 36 -21.34 -12.73 -33.16
CA LEU A 36 -22.09 -13.95 -33.46
C LEU A 36 -21.17 -15.06 -33.98
N SER A 37 -20.29 -14.74 -34.93
CA SER A 37 -19.32 -15.68 -35.50
C SER A 37 -18.41 -16.28 -34.43
N GLN A 38 -17.88 -15.45 -33.51
CA GLN A 38 -17.09 -15.91 -32.36
C GLN A 38 -17.90 -16.84 -31.45
N ARG A 39 -19.14 -16.47 -31.13
CA ARG A 39 -20.02 -17.27 -30.27
C ARG A 39 -20.34 -18.63 -30.89
N GLU A 40 -20.64 -18.67 -32.18
CA GLU A 40 -20.89 -19.91 -32.92
C GLU A 40 -19.66 -20.81 -32.98
N LEU A 41 -18.48 -20.23 -33.24
CA LEU A 41 -17.21 -20.96 -33.23
C LEU A 41 -16.94 -21.58 -31.85
N ALA A 42 -17.09 -20.81 -30.78
CA ALA A 42 -16.90 -21.31 -29.42
C ALA A 42 -17.88 -22.45 -29.09
N ASN A 43 -19.16 -22.28 -29.41
CA ASN A 43 -20.17 -23.33 -29.21
C ASN A 43 -19.81 -24.62 -29.96
N LYS A 44 -19.32 -24.50 -31.21
CA LYS A 44 -18.86 -25.65 -32.01
C LYS A 44 -17.68 -26.35 -31.35
N ILE A 45 -16.70 -25.61 -30.81
CA ILE A 45 -15.55 -26.17 -30.08
C ILE A 45 -16.02 -26.91 -28.82
N LEU A 46 -16.85 -26.25 -28.00
CA LEU A 46 -17.35 -26.81 -26.75
C LEU A 46 -18.20 -28.08 -26.98
N SER A 47 -19.03 -28.11 -28.03
CA SER A 47 -19.83 -29.30 -28.37
C SER A 47 -19.01 -30.52 -28.77
N LYS A 48 -17.80 -30.32 -29.31
CA LYS A 48 -16.90 -31.40 -29.75
C LYS A 48 -16.11 -32.02 -28.60
N ASN A 49 -15.86 -31.26 -27.55
CA ASN A 49 -15.01 -31.69 -26.43
C ASN A 49 -15.75 -32.55 -25.38
N GLY A 50 -17.04 -32.82 -25.58
CA GLY A 50 -17.87 -33.68 -24.73
C GLY A 50 -18.13 -33.10 -23.33
N ASN A 51 -19.20 -33.55 -22.67
CA ASN A 51 -19.56 -33.20 -21.28
C ASN A 51 -18.59 -33.80 -20.24
N SER A 52 -17.28 -33.71 -20.45
CA SER A 52 -16.33 -33.97 -19.38
C SER A 52 -16.54 -32.86 -18.36
N LYS A 53 -17.06 -33.22 -17.18
CA LYS A 53 -17.22 -32.31 -16.05
C LYS A 53 -15.85 -31.73 -15.75
N ASN A 54 -15.61 -30.52 -16.27
CA ASN A 54 -14.34 -29.85 -16.17
C ASN A 54 -14.18 -29.45 -14.69
N THR A 55 -13.54 -30.30 -13.89
CA THR A 55 -12.93 -29.86 -12.64
C THR A 55 -12.03 -28.71 -13.03
N GLN A 56 -12.34 -27.48 -12.59
CA GLN A 56 -11.62 -26.27 -12.99
C GLN A 56 -10.13 -26.44 -12.69
N LEU A 57 -9.36 -26.81 -13.71
CA LEU A 57 -7.91 -26.80 -13.72
C LEU A 57 -7.48 -25.44 -14.26
N ILE A 58 -6.44 -24.87 -13.65
CA ILE A 58 -5.82 -23.62 -14.14
C ILE A 58 -5.34 -23.86 -15.59
N THR A 59 -5.75 -22.99 -16.50
CA THR A 59 -5.21 -22.97 -17.86
C THR A 59 -3.95 -22.13 -17.89
N TYR A 60 -2.82 -22.78 -18.15
CA TYR A 60 -1.54 -22.11 -18.30
C TYR A 60 -1.34 -21.65 -19.75
N VAL A 61 -1.08 -20.35 -19.94
CA VAL A 61 -0.86 -19.71 -21.23
C VAL A 61 0.60 -19.24 -21.33
N ALA A 62 1.35 -19.83 -22.25
CA ALA A 62 2.70 -19.39 -22.56
C ALA A 62 2.68 -18.03 -23.28
N VAL A 63 3.54 -17.12 -22.88
CA VAL A 63 3.73 -15.80 -23.51
C VAL A 63 5.16 -15.71 -24.04
N GLN A 64 5.30 -15.44 -25.33
CA GLN A 64 6.58 -15.07 -25.95
C GLN A 64 6.65 -13.54 -26.01
N ALA A 65 7.60 -12.96 -25.29
CA ALA A 65 7.84 -11.52 -25.34
C ALA A 65 8.86 -11.18 -26.43
N HIS A 66 8.48 -10.25 -27.30
CA HIS A 66 9.28 -9.69 -28.39
C HIS A 66 9.56 -8.22 -28.05
N LEU A 67 10.80 -7.91 -27.70
CA LEU A 67 11.24 -6.58 -27.25
C LEU A 67 11.93 -5.88 -28.41
N ILE A 68 11.35 -4.77 -28.86
CA ILE A 68 11.87 -3.98 -29.98
C ILE A 68 12.56 -2.74 -29.41
N GLY A 69 13.86 -2.63 -29.68
CA GLY A 69 14.71 -1.52 -29.28
C GLY A 69 15.20 -0.73 -30.49
N MET A 70 16.05 0.26 -30.24
CA MET A 70 16.75 0.99 -31.30
C MET A 70 17.86 0.12 -31.92
N ASN A 71 18.29 0.49 -33.12
CA ASN A 71 19.37 -0.20 -33.85
C ASN A 71 20.69 -0.28 -33.07
N ASP A 72 20.93 0.65 -32.13
CA ASP A 72 22.11 0.68 -31.26
C ASP A 72 22.02 -0.26 -30.05
N GLY A 73 20.92 -1.00 -29.91
CA GLY A 73 20.67 -1.92 -28.80
C GLY A 73 20.13 -1.26 -27.53
N THR A 74 19.66 -0.01 -27.60
CA THR A 74 19.02 0.69 -26.47
C THR A 74 17.49 0.74 -26.61
N GLY A 75 16.81 1.30 -25.62
CA GLY A 75 15.36 1.56 -25.69
C GLY A 75 14.45 0.36 -25.46
N TYR A 76 14.97 -0.84 -25.22
CA TYR A 76 14.16 -1.99 -24.85
C TYR A 76 13.37 -1.72 -23.56
N VAL A 77 12.20 -2.34 -23.45
CA VAL A 77 11.43 -2.31 -22.21
C VAL A 77 12.21 -2.96 -21.06
N SER A 78 11.98 -2.49 -19.84
CA SER A 78 12.65 -3.07 -18.68
C SER A 78 12.15 -4.49 -18.41
N ALA A 79 13.07 -5.43 -18.21
CA ALA A 79 12.73 -6.81 -17.82
C ALA A 79 11.95 -6.84 -16.48
N ASN A 80 12.19 -5.88 -15.60
CA ASN A 80 11.43 -5.73 -14.36
C ASN A 80 9.97 -5.35 -14.64
N GLY A 81 9.72 -4.35 -15.49
CA GLY A 81 8.37 -3.96 -15.90
C GLY A 81 7.62 -5.09 -16.61
N LEU A 82 8.32 -5.88 -17.44
CA LEU A 82 7.73 -7.05 -18.09
C LEU A 82 7.33 -8.15 -17.10
N ASN A 83 8.16 -8.47 -16.11
CA ASN A 83 7.80 -9.42 -15.05
C ASN A 83 6.70 -8.86 -14.13
N ASN A 84 6.69 -7.55 -13.85
CA ASN A 84 5.58 -6.90 -13.14
C ASN A 84 4.28 -7.08 -13.90
N ALA A 85 4.24 -6.77 -15.21
CA ALA A 85 3.05 -6.94 -16.04
C ALA A 85 2.55 -8.39 -16.04
N LEU A 86 3.45 -9.38 -16.07
CA LEU A 86 3.07 -10.79 -15.94
C LEU A 86 2.45 -11.10 -14.56
N SER A 87 2.98 -10.51 -13.48
CA SER A 87 2.40 -10.60 -12.14
C SER A 87 0.99 -10.01 -12.11
N GLU A 88 0.78 -8.84 -12.73
CA GLU A 88 -0.52 -8.19 -12.81
C GLU A 88 -1.53 -8.99 -13.62
N LEU A 89 -1.14 -9.51 -14.78
CA LEU A 89 -1.95 -10.42 -15.58
C LEU A 89 -2.38 -11.64 -14.75
N ASN A 90 -1.43 -12.30 -14.07
CA ASN A 90 -1.72 -13.44 -13.21
C ASN A 90 -2.66 -13.11 -12.04
N ARG A 91 -2.63 -11.87 -11.53
CA ARG A 91 -3.58 -11.40 -10.52
C ARG A 91 -4.98 -11.17 -11.11
N LYS A 92 -5.09 -10.43 -12.23
CA LYS A 92 -6.37 -10.04 -12.82
C LYS A 92 -7.13 -11.20 -13.47
N PHE A 93 -6.40 -12.19 -13.97
CA PHE A 93 -6.96 -13.37 -14.65
C PHE A 93 -7.07 -14.60 -13.74
N ALA A 94 -6.71 -14.49 -12.45
CA ALA A 94 -6.86 -15.58 -11.48
C ALA A 94 -8.33 -16.02 -11.30
N ALA A 95 -9.27 -15.06 -11.21
CA ALA A 95 -10.71 -15.34 -11.15
C ALA A 95 -11.24 -16.04 -12.41
N PHE A 96 -10.49 -15.96 -13.49
CA PHE A 96 -10.75 -16.62 -14.76
C PHE A 96 -10.03 -17.97 -14.91
N ASN A 97 -9.34 -18.46 -13.87
CA ASN A 97 -8.53 -19.68 -13.89
C ASN A 97 -7.51 -19.72 -15.04
N VAL A 98 -6.98 -18.56 -15.44
CA VAL A 98 -5.89 -18.46 -16.41
C VAL A 98 -4.65 -17.91 -15.70
N GLN A 99 -3.52 -18.57 -15.94
CA GLN A 99 -2.21 -18.09 -15.51
C GLN A 99 -1.24 -18.06 -16.68
N PHE A 100 -0.44 -17.01 -16.74
CA PHE A 100 0.56 -16.76 -17.77
C PHE A 100 1.96 -17.05 -17.24
N TYR A 101 2.82 -17.54 -18.13
CA TYR A 101 4.25 -17.74 -17.89
C TYR A 101 5.02 -17.41 -19.15
N PHE A 102 6.26 -16.94 -19.01
CA PHE A 102 7.10 -16.67 -20.16
C PHE A 102 7.63 -17.96 -20.79
N LYS A 103 7.73 -17.94 -22.12
CA LYS A 103 8.34 -19.00 -22.90
C LYS A 103 9.85 -18.80 -23.00
N GLY A 104 10.60 -19.89 -22.85
CA GLY A 104 12.05 -19.92 -23.08
C GLY A 104 12.87 -19.49 -21.87
N SER A 105 14.19 -19.35 -22.07
CA SER A 105 15.15 -18.95 -21.02
C SER A 105 15.60 -17.49 -21.13
N ASP A 106 15.20 -16.77 -22.18
CA ASP A 106 15.39 -15.32 -22.31
C ASP A 106 14.27 -14.75 -23.21
N PHE A 107 14.15 -13.42 -23.22
CA PHE A 107 13.27 -12.71 -24.12
C PHE A 107 13.88 -12.55 -25.53
N LEU A 108 13.04 -12.26 -26.52
CA LEU A 108 13.51 -12.04 -27.90
C LEU A 108 13.75 -10.56 -28.13
N TYR A 109 14.99 -10.16 -28.40
CA TYR A 109 15.37 -8.76 -28.61
C TYR A 109 15.58 -8.47 -30.10
N TYR A 110 14.97 -7.38 -30.56
CA TYR A 110 15.04 -6.91 -31.94
C TYR A 110 15.58 -5.46 -31.97
N PRO A 111 16.87 -5.25 -32.30
CA PRO A 111 17.42 -3.91 -32.46
C PRO A 111 16.93 -3.33 -33.79
N ASN A 112 15.79 -2.65 -33.76
CA ASN A 112 15.11 -2.17 -34.96
C ASN A 112 14.37 -0.85 -34.70
N SER A 113 15.04 0.27 -34.96
CA SER A 113 14.49 1.62 -34.77
C SER A 113 13.23 1.89 -35.60
N LEU A 114 13.04 1.19 -36.73
CA LEU A 114 11.84 1.34 -37.56
C LEU A 114 10.61 0.82 -36.81
N TYR A 115 10.67 -0.40 -36.28
CA TYR A 115 9.53 -0.98 -35.54
C TYR A 115 9.41 -0.43 -34.11
N HIS A 116 10.50 0.11 -33.56
CA HIS A 116 10.51 0.73 -32.23
C HIS A 116 9.61 1.97 -32.13
N SER A 117 9.48 2.72 -33.24
CA SER A 117 8.70 3.97 -33.31
C SER A 117 7.74 4.05 -34.52
N GLY A 118 7.56 2.93 -35.22
CA GLY A 118 6.79 2.80 -36.46
C GLY A 118 5.28 2.70 -36.22
N ASN A 119 4.54 2.43 -37.30
CA ASN A 119 3.12 2.09 -37.22
C ASN A 119 2.94 0.58 -37.20
N GLN A 120 2.35 0.06 -36.12
CA GLN A 120 2.31 -1.36 -35.80
C GLN A 120 1.24 -2.10 -36.61
N THR A 121 0.38 -1.36 -37.30
CA THR A 121 -0.66 -1.90 -38.18
C THR A 121 -0.33 -1.83 -39.67
N ASP A 122 0.80 -1.21 -40.05
CA ASP A 122 1.23 -1.21 -41.45
C ASP A 122 1.67 -2.60 -41.90
N ALA A 123 1.51 -2.88 -43.19
CA ALA A 123 1.72 -4.21 -43.77
C ALA A 123 3.12 -4.78 -43.49
N GLU A 124 4.15 -3.94 -43.49
CA GLU A 124 5.53 -4.33 -43.16
C GLU A 124 5.66 -4.77 -41.70
N THR A 125 5.10 -4.01 -40.75
CA THR A 125 5.15 -4.36 -39.32
C THR A 125 4.32 -5.59 -39.00
N LEU A 126 3.16 -5.76 -39.65
CA LEU A 126 2.37 -6.99 -39.52
C LEU A 126 3.13 -8.19 -40.07
N THR A 127 3.79 -8.05 -41.22
CA THR A 127 4.63 -9.11 -41.80
C THR A 127 5.77 -9.47 -40.85
N PHE A 128 6.47 -8.46 -40.31
CA PHE A 128 7.50 -8.66 -39.29
C PHE A 128 6.95 -9.42 -38.07
N SER A 129 5.81 -9.00 -37.55
CA SER A 129 5.19 -9.62 -36.38
C SER A 129 4.82 -11.08 -36.66
N GLN A 130 4.20 -11.37 -37.81
CA GLN A 130 3.79 -12.71 -38.21
C GLN A 130 4.99 -13.65 -38.43
N GLN A 131 6.06 -13.16 -39.06
CA GLN A 131 7.28 -13.94 -39.31
C GLN A 131 8.03 -14.29 -38.02
N ASN A 132 7.95 -13.43 -37.00
CA ASN A 132 8.64 -13.62 -35.74
C ASN A 132 7.76 -14.28 -34.66
N SER A 133 6.46 -14.40 -34.89
CA SER A 133 5.51 -14.99 -33.94
C SER A 133 5.72 -16.48 -33.78
N SER A 134 5.67 -16.95 -32.53
CA SER A 134 5.65 -18.36 -32.23
C SER A 134 4.24 -18.94 -32.29
N ASN A 135 4.14 -20.20 -32.72
CA ASN A 135 2.90 -20.95 -32.86
C ASN A 135 2.47 -21.73 -31.60
N ASN A 136 3.20 -21.64 -30.48
CA ASN A 136 2.84 -22.35 -29.24
C ASN A 136 2.76 -21.43 -28.01
N SER A 137 2.60 -20.13 -28.25
CA SER A 137 2.47 -19.10 -27.22
C SER A 137 1.66 -17.92 -27.76
N MET A 138 1.15 -17.10 -26.84
CA MET A 138 0.70 -15.75 -27.17
C MET A 138 1.93 -14.88 -27.47
N ASN A 139 1.89 -14.07 -28.54
CA ASN A 139 3.02 -13.22 -28.91
C ASN A 139 2.77 -11.77 -28.50
N LEU A 140 3.56 -11.28 -27.53
CA LEU A 140 3.50 -9.93 -26.99
C LEU A 140 4.68 -9.11 -27.51
N PHE A 141 4.39 -8.12 -28.36
CA PHE A 141 5.36 -7.20 -28.94
C PHE A 141 5.38 -5.89 -28.15
N LEU A 142 6.60 -5.41 -27.85
CA LEU A 142 6.84 -4.27 -26.96
C LEU A 142 7.78 -3.27 -27.62
N ALA A 143 7.32 -2.02 -27.75
CA ALA A 143 8.07 -0.94 -28.37
C ALA A 143 7.83 0.41 -27.68
N ASN A 144 8.70 1.39 -27.92
CA ASN A 144 8.60 2.70 -27.29
C ASN A 144 7.36 3.49 -27.73
N SER A 145 6.89 3.30 -28.96
CA SER A 145 5.57 3.78 -29.37
C SER A 145 4.80 2.68 -30.07
N VAL A 146 3.52 2.54 -29.73
CA VAL A 146 2.55 1.78 -30.51
C VAL A 146 1.62 2.78 -31.19
N LYS A 147 1.30 2.54 -32.46
CA LYS A 147 0.46 3.36 -33.30
C LYS A 147 -0.46 2.47 -34.12
N ARG A 148 -1.67 2.96 -34.35
CA ARG A 148 -2.65 2.42 -35.28
C ARG A 148 -3.15 3.54 -36.19
N GLY A 149 -3.08 3.31 -37.50
CA GLY A 149 -3.47 4.33 -38.49
C GLY A 149 -2.73 5.67 -38.31
N GLY A 150 -1.47 5.63 -37.85
CA GLY A 150 -0.65 6.81 -37.55
C GLY A 150 -0.87 7.46 -36.18
N SER A 151 -1.92 7.12 -35.44
CA SER A 151 -2.21 7.67 -34.10
C SER A 151 -1.55 6.84 -33.01
N GLY A 152 -0.96 7.48 -32.00
CA GLY A 152 -0.36 6.79 -30.84
C GLY A 152 -1.40 6.14 -29.93
N VAL A 153 -1.15 4.89 -29.53
CA VAL A 153 -2.04 4.07 -28.70
C VAL A 153 -1.24 3.34 -27.61
N GLY A 154 -1.89 2.97 -26.52
CA GLY A 154 -1.29 2.25 -25.40
C GLY A 154 -1.00 0.78 -25.75
N GLY A 155 -1.84 0.20 -26.60
CA GLY A 155 -1.70 -1.15 -27.10
C GLY A 155 -2.79 -1.49 -28.10
N TRP A 156 -2.74 -2.70 -28.65
CA TRP A 156 -3.83 -3.31 -29.40
C TRP A 156 -3.66 -4.83 -29.44
N SER A 157 -4.77 -5.55 -29.61
CA SER A 157 -4.80 -7.00 -29.78
C SER A 157 -5.92 -7.42 -30.73
N TYR A 158 -5.76 -8.53 -31.46
CA TYR A 158 -6.92 -9.11 -32.15
C TYR A 158 -7.92 -9.69 -31.14
N VAL A 159 -9.22 -9.53 -31.40
CA VAL A 159 -10.26 -10.05 -30.50
C VAL A 159 -10.46 -11.54 -30.75
N ALA A 160 -10.16 -12.37 -29.74
CA ALA A 160 -10.27 -13.84 -29.79
C ALA A 160 -9.63 -14.46 -31.07
N PRO A 161 -8.32 -14.29 -31.29
CA PRO A 161 -7.68 -14.72 -32.53
C PRO A 161 -7.78 -16.24 -32.71
N SER A 162 -8.30 -16.66 -33.85
CA SER A 162 -8.52 -18.08 -34.20
C SER A 162 -7.49 -18.63 -35.20
N ASN A 163 -6.50 -17.81 -35.58
CA ASN A 163 -5.42 -18.18 -36.47
C ASN A 163 -4.09 -17.51 -36.07
N GLN A 164 -2.97 -18.06 -36.51
CA GLN A 164 -1.62 -17.66 -36.11
C GLN A 164 -1.27 -16.24 -36.59
N SER A 165 -1.73 -15.84 -37.77
CA SER A 165 -1.47 -14.51 -38.33
C SER A 165 -2.07 -13.38 -37.49
N ASN A 166 -3.06 -13.70 -36.67
CA ASN A 166 -3.73 -12.78 -35.75
C ASN A 166 -3.31 -13.00 -34.28
N ASN A 167 -2.44 -13.96 -33.97
CA ASN A 167 -1.96 -14.24 -32.62
C ASN A 167 -0.86 -13.25 -32.19
N ILE A 168 -1.20 -11.96 -32.20
CA ILE A 168 -0.30 -10.82 -32.01
C ILE A 168 -0.98 -9.81 -31.08
N THR A 169 -0.24 -9.35 -30.08
CA THR A 169 -0.62 -8.23 -29.20
C THR A 169 0.55 -7.27 -29.11
N TRP A 170 0.28 -5.96 -29.21
CA TRP A 170 1.27 -4.91 -29.04
C TRP A 170 0.95 -4.06 -27.82
N VAL A 171 1.97 -3.70 -27.04
CA VAL A 171 1.85 -2.78 -25.89
C VAL A 171 3.02 -1.80 -25.87
N VAL A 172 2.74 -0.54 -25.53
CA VAL A 172 3.75 0.51 -25.42
C VAL A 172 4.57 0.35 -24.13
N ASN A 173 5.89 0.55 -24.25
CA ASN A 173 6.83 0.38 -23.12
C ASN A 173 6.42 1.16 -21.87
N GLY A 174 5.92 2.39 -22.04
CA GLY A 174 5.57 3.29 -20.93
C GLY A 174 4.30 2.93 -20.15
N GLN A 175 3.50 1.98 -20.63
CA GLN A 175 2.25 1.55 -20.00
C GLN A 175 2.18 0.03 -19.77
N LEU A 176 3.31 -0.67 -19.88
CA LEU A 176 3.36 -2.13 -19.78
C LEU A 176 2.84 -2.65 -18.42
N ASP A 177 3.23 -2.03 -17.31
CA ASP A 177 2.87 -2.43 -15.93
C ASP A 177 2.06 -1.35 -15.19
N ASP A 178 1.14 -0.68 -15.89
CA ASP A 178 0.24 0.35 -15.32
C ASP A 178 -1.06 -0.20 -14.69
N ASP A 179 -1.15 -1.52 -14.47
CA ASP A 179 -2.33 -2.25 -13.98
C ASP A 179 -3.59 -2.20 -14.89
N LYS A 180 -3.52 -1.54 -16.06
CA LYS A 180 -4.66 -1.42 -17.00
C LYS A 180 -4.34 -1.87 -18.42
N THR A 181 -3.33 -1.28 -19.07
CA THR A 181 -3.12 -1.38 -20.52
C THR A 181 -2.86 -2.82 -20.96
N THR A 182 -1.90 -3.52 -20.35
CA THR A 182 -1.63 -4.93 -20.72
C THR A 182 -2.81 -5.86 -20.37
N PRO A 183 -3.42 -5.80 -19.16
CA PRO A 183 -4.64 -6.54 -18.88
C PRO A 183 -5.82 -6.24 -19.82
N HIS A 184 -5.96 -5.00 -20.28
CA HIS A 184 -6.98 -4.56 -21.24
C HIS A 184 -6.78 -5.23 -22.59
N GLU A 185 -5.56 -5.19 -23.15
CA GLU A 185 -5.27 -5.85 -24.42
C GLU A 185 -5.46 -7.37 -24.33
N PHE A 186 -5.13 -7.97 -23.18
CA PHE A 186 -5.39 -9.38 -22.94
C PHE A 186 -6.89 -9.66 -22.82
N GLY A 187 -7.68 -8.73 -22.27
CA GLY A 187 -9.15 -8.80 -22.28
C GLY A 187 -9.68 -8.94 -23.71
N HIS A 188 -9.18 -8.15 -24.65
CA HIS A 188 -9.48 -8.30 -26.07
C HIS A 188 -9.03 -9.64 -26.64
N TYR A 189 -7.79 -10.06 -26.35
CA TYR A 189 -7.30 -11.37 -26.78
C TYR A 189 -8.25 -12.51 -26.35
N PHE A 190 -8.86 -12.39 -25.18
CA PHE A 190 -9.87 -13.32 -24.66
C PHE A 190 -11.33 -12.92 -24.99
N GLY A 191 -11.56 -12.10 -26.01
CA GLY A 191 -12.88 -11.93 -26.62
C GLY A 191 -13.77 -10.85 -25.99
N LEU A 192 -13.20 -9.92 -25.21
CA LEU A 192 -13.92 -8.75 -24.71
C LEU A 192 -13.91 -7.61 -25.72
N SER A 193 -14.97 -6.81 -25.69
CA SER A 193 -15.08 -5.54 -26.41
C SER A 193 -14.95 -4.38 -25.42
N HIS A 194 -14.72 -3.17 -25.93
CA HIS A 194 -14.82 -1.96 -25.11
C HIS A 194 -16.23 -1.79 -24.54
N THR A 195 -16.35 -1.29 -23.30
CA THR A 195 -17.65 -1.01 -22.66
C THR A 195 -18.54 -0.08 -23.49
N PHE A 196 -17.92 0.88 -24.18
CA PHE A 196 -18.58 1.86 -25.04
C PHE A 196 -18.77 1.38 -26.49
N ASN A 197 -18.78 0.07 -26.73
CA ASN A 197 -18.82 -0.46 -28.09
C ASN A 197 -20.08 0.02 -28.85
N ASN A 198 -19.89 0.66 -30.01
CA ASN A 198 -20.96 1.30 -30.81
C ASN A 198 -21.76 2.42 -30.10
N SER A 199 -21.28 2.98 -28.99
CA SER A 199 -21.96 4.07 -28.25
C SER A 199 -22.21 5.34 -29.08
N THR A 200 -21.36 5.62 -30.08
CA THR A 200 -21.46 6.78 -30.98
C THR A 200 -22.11 6.45 -32.32
N ASN A 201 -22.67 5.25 -32.51
CA ASN A 201 -23.26 4.83 -33.78
C ASN A 201 -24.30 5.84 -34.26
N SER A 202 -24.24 6.26 -35.53
CA SER A 202 -25.15 7.27 -36.08
C SER A 202 -26.63 6.84 -36.03
N THR A 203 -26.88 5.53 -36.06
CA THR A 203 -28.21 4.94 -35.90
C THR A 203 -28.45 4.65 -34.41
N VAL A 204 -29.32 5.44 -33.76
CA VAL A 204 -29.57 5.36 -32.31
C VAL A 204 -30.03 3.97 -31.87
N SER A 205 -30.81 3.25 -32.67
CA SER A 205 -31.27 1.88 -32.35
C SER A 205 -30.14 0.82 -32.34
N ASN A 206 -28.93 1.17 -32.79
CA ASN A 206 -27.74 0.34 -32.69
C ASN A 206 -26.92 0.60 -31.43
N ARG A 207 -27.34 1.55 -30.60
CA ARG A 207 -26.71 1.82 -29.31
C ARG A 207 -27.34 0.93 -28.24
N GLU A 208 -26.54 0.61 -27.25
CA GLU A 208 -27.02 -0.10 -26.07
C GLU A 208 -27.92 0.80 -25.24
N LEU A 209 -28.97 0.22 -24.67
CA LEU A 209 -29.90 0.91 -23.76
C LEU A 209 -29.43 0.74 -22.32
N VAL A 210 -29.82 1.69 -21.46
CA VAL A 210 -29.53 1.66 -20.02
C VAL A 210 -30.34 0.56 -19.32
N THR A 211 -31.60 0.35 -19.74
CA THR A 211 -32.44 -0.67 -19.13
C THR A 211 -31.84 -2.07 -19.23
N ARG A 212 -32.02 -2.86 -18.18
CA ARG A 212 -31.66 -4.28 -18.09
C ARG A 212 -32.89 -5.19 -18.05
N ASN A 213 -34.08 -4.60 -18.24
CA ASN A 213 -35.34 -5.33 -18.30
C ASN A 213 -35.64 -5.76 -19.75
N PHE A 214 -35.62 -7.06 -20.02
CA PHE A 214 -35.96 -7.62 -21.34
C PHE A 214 -37.46 -7.63 -21.65
N SER A 215 -38.31 -7.26 -20.69
CA SER A 215 -39.77 -7.24 -20.79
C SER A 215 -40.34 -5.85 -20.53
N GLU A 216 -39.69 -4.81 -21.04
CA GLU A 216 -40.22 -3.43 -20.96
C GLU A 216 -41.54 -3.33 -21.73
N PRO A 217 -42.60 -2.76 -21.14
CA PRO A 217 -43.84 -2.52 -21.85
C PRO A 217 -43.69 -1.31 -22.78
N LEU A 218 -44.40 -1.35 -23.92
CA LEU A 218 -44.48 -0.19 -24.81
C LEU A 218 -45.01 1.04 -24.04
N PRO A 219 -44.49 2.25 -24.33
CA PRO A 219 -43.62 2.60 -25.47
C PRO A 219 -42.12 2.43 -25.23
N ARG A 220 -41.69 1.93 -24.06
CA ARG A 220 -40.27 1.73 -23.75
C ARG A 220 -39.70 0.56 -24.55
N LEU A 221 -38.43 0.67 -24.92
CA LEU A 221 -37.67 -0.38 -25.59
C LEU A 221 -37.07 -1.32 -24.54
N SER A 222 -37.22 -2.64 -24.76
CA SER A 222 -36.58 -3.66 -23.93
C SER A 222 -35.06 -3.62 -23.99
N ALA A 223 -34.42 -4.14 -22.94
CA ALA A 223 -32.98 -4.32 -22.87
C ALA A 223 -32.42 -5.03 -24.10
N ASN A 224 -31.23 -4.59 -24.52
CA ASN A 224 -30.52 -5.09 -25.70
C ASN A 224 -29.03 -5.33 -25.46
N CYS A 225 -28.59 -5.38 -24.20
CA CYS A 225 -27.20 -5.54 -23.79
C CYS A 225 -26.54 -6.86 -24.26
N ASP A 226 -27.32 -7.84 -24.72
CA ASP A 226 -26.85 -9.10 -25.29
C ASP A 226 -26.61 -9.04 -26.81
N THR A 227 -27.02 -7.92 -27.45
CA THR A 227 -26.94 -7.71 -28.90
C THR A 227 -26.37 -6.36 -29.30
N LYS A 228 -26.21 -5.43 -28.35
CA LYS A 228 -25.64 -4.09 -28.52
C LYS A 228 -24.66 -3.80 -27.39
N GLY A 229 -23.88 -2.72 -27.52
CA GLY A 229 -22.83 -2.40 -26.55
C GLY A 229 -21.67 -3.36 -26.66
N ASP A 230 -21.11 -3.75 -25.51
CA ASP A 230 -20.04 -4.75 -25.39
C ASP A 230 -20.54 -6.20 -25.37
N PHE A 231 -21.85 -6.39 -25.56
CA PHE A 231 -22.56 -7.67 -25.55
C PHE A 231 -22.59 -8.36 -24.18
N ILE A 232 -22.49 -7.59 -23.10
CA ILE A 232 -22.48 -8.07 -21.71
C ILE A 232 -23.49 -7.24 -20.90
N CYS A 233 -24.36 -7.89 -20.14
CA CYS A 233 -25.46 -7.21 -19.47
C CYS A 233 -25.14 -6.71 -18.05
N ASP A 234 -24.06 -7.20 -17.42
CA ASP A 234 -23.64 -6.75 -16.10
C ASP A 234 -22.61 -5.61 -16.14
N THR A 235 -22.12 -5.26 -17.34
CA THR A 235 -21.44 -3.99 -17.63
C THR A 235 -22.51 -2.94 -17.90
N PRO A 236 -22.61 -1.85 -17.12
CA PRO A 236 -23.52 -0.75 -17.42
C PRO A 236 -23.20 -0.11 -18.78
N SER A 237 -24.23 0.33 -19.49
CA SER A 237 -24.06 0.94 -20.81
C SER A 237 -23.20 2.20 -20.73
N ASP A 238 -22.24 2.31 -21.66
CA ASP A 238 -21.23 3.36 -21.65
C ASP A 238 -21.38 4.33 -22.83
N PRO A 239 -21.74 5.61 -22.59
CA PRO A 239 -22.01 6.59 -23.63
C PRO A 239 -20.75 7.32 -24.13
N ARG A 240 -19.53 6.85 -23.82
CA ARG A 240 -18.29 7.54 -24.18
C ARG A 240 -18.29 8.02 -25.63
N GLY A 241 -17.93 9.28 -25.84
CA GLY A 241 -17.88 9.91 -27.16
C GLY A 241 -19.22 10.42 -27.70
N ALA A 242 -20.35 10.09 -27.04
CA ALA A 242 -21.63 10.71 -27.34
C ALA A 242 -21.69 12.16 -26.85
N ALA A 243 -22.59 12.96 -27.42
CA ALA A 243 -22.85 14.31 -26.95
C ALA A 243 -23.30 14.29 -25.48
N ASN A 244 -22.80 15.24 -24.67
CA ASN A 244 -23.09 15.37 -23.24
C ASN A 244 -22.63 14.19 -22.36
N ALA A 245 -21.79 13.29 -22.86
CA ALA A 245 -21.16 12.23 -22.07
C ALA A 245 -19.85 12.72 -21.45
N THR A 246 -19.94 13.51 -20.36
CA THR A 246 -18.79 14.08 -19.67
C THR A 246 -18.37 13.25 -18.45
N THR A 247 -17.06 13.13 -18.24
CA THR A 247 -16.46 12.50 -17.07
C THR A 247 -15.53 13.50 -16.38
N SER A 248 -15.50 13.48 -15.05
CA SER A 248 -14.65 14.35 -14.24
C SER A 248 -14.27 13.65 -12.95
N ASN A 249 -12.99 13.67 -12.58
CA ASN A 249 -12.47 13.07 -11.35
C ASN A 249 -12.98 11.64 -11.11
N CYS A 250 -12.96 10.80 -12.15
CA CYS A 250 -13.45 9.42 -12.08
C CYS A 250 -14.92 9.24 -11.72
N ALA A 251 -15.73 10.27 -11.96
CA ALA A 251 -17.18 10.23 -11.90
C ALA A 251 -17.79 10.61 -13.24
N TYR A 252 -18.87 9.92 -13.61
CA TYR A 252 -19.72 10.35 -14.71
C TYR A 252 -20.54 11.56 -14.25
N THR A 253 -20.40 12.67 -14.98
CA THR A 253 -21.12 13.94 -14.72
C THR A 253 -21.99 14.35 -15.91
N GLY A 254 -22.04 13.50 -16.93
CA GLY A 254 -22.78 13.73 -18.15
C GLY A 254 -24.29 13.72 -17.95
N THR A 255 -24.97 14.26 -18.94
CA THR A 255 -26.45 14.31 -19.00
C THR A 255 -26.99 13.54 -20.21
N ALA A 256 -26.14 12.75 -20.86
CA ALA A 256 -26.55 11.92 -21.99
C ALA A 256 -27.59 10.89 -21.52
N THR A 257 -28.61 10.68 -22.35
CA THR A 257 -29.64 9.68 -22.12
C THR A 257 -29.74 8.74 -23.32
N ASP A 258 -30.27 7.54 -23.09
CA ASP A 258 -30.53 6.58 -24.16
C ASP A 258 -31.86 6.87 -24.89
N ALA A 259 -32.27 5.96 -25.77
CA ALA A 259 -33.52 6.10 -26.52
C ALA A 259 -34.79 6.02 -25.64
N ASN A 260 -34.69 5.50 -24.41
CA ASN A 260 -35.75 5.51 -23.41
C ASN A 260 -35.74 6.78 -22.55
N SER A 261 -34.82 7.72 -22.81
CA SER A 261 -34.54 8.89 -21.97
C SER A 261 -33.98 8.56 -20.59
N ASP A 262 -33.43 7.35 -20.41
CA ASP A 262 -32.78 6.94 -19.17
C ASP A 262 -31.36 7.51 -19.12
N LEU A 263 -30.94 8.05 -17.97
CA LEU A 263 -29.60 8.61 -17.77
C LEU A 263 -28.55 7.49 -17.71
N PHE A 264 -27.46 7.64 -18.45
CA PHE A 264 -26.35 6.69 -18.39
C PHE A 264 -25.63 6.73 -17.04
N ALA A 265 -25.19 5.57 -16.58
CA ALA A 265 -24.37 5.40 -15.38
C ALA A 265 -23.21 4.42 -15.65
N PRO A 266 -22.25 4.80 -16.51
CA PRO A 266 -21.15 3.93 -16.91
C PRO A 266 -20.24 3.55 -15.75
N LEU A 267 -19.60 2.39 -15.88
CA LEU A 267 -18.66 1.89 -14.90
C LEU A 267 -17.26 2.47 -15.16
N MET A 268 -16.89 3.54 -14.46
CA MET A 268 -15.68 4.33 -14.71
C MET A 268 -14.35 3.62 -14.48
N ASN A 269 -14.36 2.50 -13.75
CA ASN A 269 -13.18 1.73 -13.39
C ASN A 269 -13.20 0.33 -14.01
N ASN A 270 -13.96 0.15 -15.08
CA ASN A 270 -13.95 -1.10 -15.83
C ASN A 270 -12.60 -1.26 -16.57
N MET A 271 -12.10 -2.49 -16.63
CA MET A 271 -10.86 -2.76 -17.35
C MET A 271 -10.95 -2.36 -18.82
N MET A 272 -12.12 -2.59 -19.45
CA MET A 272 -12.38 -2.37 -20.89
C MET A 272 -12.90 -0.98 -21.24
N ASP A 273 -12.84 -0.03 -20.31
CA ASP A 273 -13.07 1.41 -20.58
C ASP A 273 -11.76 2.15 -20.85
N TYR A 274 -11.88 3.44 -21.20
CA TYR A 274 -10.76 4.38 -21.38
C TYR A 274 -10.82 5.56 -20.40
N ASN A 275 -11.41 5.39 -19.23
CA ASN A 275 -11.49 6.44 -18.21
C ASN A 275 -10.26 6.46 -17.29
N PHE A 276 -9.49 5.37 -17.25
CA PHE A 276 -8.25 5.25 -16.46
C PHE A 276 -8.46 5.55 -14.96
N CYS A 277 -9.60 5.11 -14.42
CA CYS A 277 -9.90 5.22 -12.99
C CYS A 277 -9.60 3.92 -12.25
N ALA A 278 -8.45 3.89 -11.56
CA ALA A 278 -8.13 2.78 -10.66
C ALA A 278 -9.07 2.77 -9.43
N PRO A 279 -9.32 1.61 -8.79
CA PRO A 279 -8.82 0.28 -9.16
C PRO A 279 -9.60 -0.35 -10.34
N TYR A 280 -8.87 -0.93 -11.29
CA TYR A 280 -9.44 -1.56 -12.49
C TYR A 280 -9.93 -2.98 -12.25
N PHE A 281 -11.10 -3.33 -12.77
CA PHE A 281 -11.63 -4.70 -12.69
C PHE A 281 -12.46 -5.12 -13.90
N PHE A 282 -12.58 -6.43 -14.07
CA PHE A 282 -13.55 -7.05 -14.97
C PHE A 282 -14.83 -7.40 -14.20
N THR A 283 -15.99 -7.29 -14.85
CA THR A 283 -17.25 -7.80 -14.29
C THR A 283 -17.31 -9.33 -14.36
N THR A 284 -18.28 -9.93 -13.65
CA THR A 284 -18.51 -11.38 -13.73
C THR A 284 -18.91 -11.81 -15.15
N GLY A 285 -19.71 -11.00 -15.85
CA GLY A 285 -20.11 -11.21 -17.24
C GLY A 285 -18.92 -11.15 -18.20
N GLN A 286 -17.96 -10.25 -17.97
CA GLN A 286 -16.69 -10.22 -18.71
C GLN A 286 -15.87 -11.50 -18.48
N TYR A 287 -15.73 -11.95 -17.23
CA TYR A 287 -15.09 -13.25 -16.96
C TYR A 287 -15.80 -14.42 -17.64
N ASN A 288 -17.14 -14.43 -17.62
CA ASN A 288 -17.95 -15.45 -18.30
C ASN A 288 -17.78 -15.42 -19.82
N ARG A 289 -17.69 -14.24 -20.44
CA ARG A 289 -17.45 -14.09 -21.89
C ARG A 289 -16.07 -14.62 -22.27
N MET A 290 -15.04 -14.27 -21.50
CA MET A 290 -13.70 -14.82 -21.69
C MET A 290 -13.70 -16.35 -21.56
N GLN A 291 -14.42 -16.90 -20.58
CA GLN A 291 -14.46 -18.34 -20.32
C GLN A 291 -15.23 -19.15 -21.35
N ASN A 292 -16.38 -18.65 -21.78
CA ASN A 292 -17.26 -19.41 -22.63
C ASN A 292 -17.02 -19.15 -24.12
N VAL A 293 -16.29 -18.08 -24.47
CA VAL A 293 -16.05 -17.71 -25.86
C VAL A 293 -14.58 -17.55 -26.19
N GLY A 294 -13.88 -16.59 -25.57
CA GLY A 294 -12.49 -16.31 -25.92
C GLY A 294 -11.54 -17.48 -25.71
N LEU A 295 -11.51 -18.03 -24.49
CA LEU A 295 -10.59 -19.10 -24.13
C LEU A 295 -10.76 -20.38 -24.97
N PRO A 296 -11.98 -20.90 -25.21
CA PRO A 296 -12.18 -22.00 -26.13
C PRO A 296 -11.59 -21.73 -27.51
N ILE A 297 -11.79 -20.54 -28.07
CA ILE A 297 -11.27 -20.17 -29.39
C ILE A 297 -9.74 -20.17 -29.41
N VAL A 298 -9.10 -19.45 -28.49
CA VAL A 298 -7.64 -19.25 -28.53
C VAL A 298 -6.86 -20.51 -28.10
N THR A 299 -7.47 -21.42 -27.33
CA THR A 299 -6.83 -22.69 -26.92
C THR A 299 -7.09 -23.85 -27.86
N ASN A 300 -8.04 -23.72 -28.80
CA ASN A 300 -8.37 -24.76 -29.80
C ASN A 300 -8.19 -24.26 -31.23
N SER A 301 -7.30 -23.28 -31.43
CA SER A 301 -6.89 -22.85 -32.77
C SER A 301 -6.20 -24.00 -33.52
N ASN A 302 -6.45 -24.10 -34.82
CA ASN A 302 -5.82 -25.13 -35.67
C ASN A 302 -4.40 -24.75 -36.12
N THR A 303 -4.01 -23.49 -35.96
CA THR A 303 -2.72 -22.98 -36.48
C THR A 303 -1.75 -22.57 -35.39
N PHE A 304 -2.20 -22.53 -34.13
CA PHE A 304 -1.35 -22.27 -32.97
C PHE A 304 -1.89 -22.90 -31.69
N THR A 305 -1.03 -23.07 -30.71
CA THR A 305 -1.35 -23.45 -29.34
C THR A 305 -0.80 -22.40 -28.37
N LEU A 306 -1.14 -22.53 -27.09
CA LEU A 306 -0.68 -21.63 -26.03
C LEU A 306 0.11 -22.36 -24.94
N ASN A 307 0.61 -23.55 -25.24
CA ASN A 307 1.11 -24.52 -24.27
C ASN A 307 2.60 -24.84 -24.41
N ALA A 308 3.42 -23.89 -24.91
CA ALA A 308 4.87 -24.06 -24.96
C ALA A 308 5.40 -24.63 -23.64
N PRO A 309 6.30 -25.64 -23.66
CA PRO A 309 6.79 -26.24 -22.42
C PRO A 309 7.41 -25.16 -21.51
N GLU A 310 7.22 -25.31 -20.21
CA GLU A 310 7.94 -24.48 -19.25
C GLU A 310 9.44 -24.85 -19.28
N THR A 311 10.30 -23.94 -18.81
CA THR A 311 11.73 -24.20 -18.72
C THR A 311 12.03 -24.87 -17.37
N PRO A 312 12.44 -26.16 -17.34
CA PRO A 312 12.77 -26.83 -16.08
C PRO A 312 13.98 -26.17 -15.43
N GLN A 313 13.85 -25.79 -14.17
CA GLN A 313 14.89 -25.09 -13.41
C GLN A 313 14.67 -25.26 -11.91
N PRO A 314 15.73 -25.20 -11.08
CA PRO A 314 15.58 -25.27 -9.63
C PRO A 314 14.82 -24.04 -9.11
N VAL A 315 14.07 -24.24 -8.01
CA VAL A 315 13.31 -23.16 -7.37
C VAL A 315 14.23 -22.29 -6.52
N PRO A 316 13.87 -21.01 -6.28
CA PRO A 316 14.53 -20.19 -5.26
C PRO A 316 14.52 -20.84 -3.88
N SER A 317 15.57 -20.60 -3.11
CA SER A 317 15.71 -21.13 -1.74
C SER A 317 16.08 -20.01 -0.75
N GLY A 318 16.05 -20.32 0.55
CA GLY A 318 16.48 -19.37 1.59
C GLY A 318 15.65 -18.08 1.66
N ILE A 319 14.35 -18.16 1.32
CA ILE A 319 13.46 -17.01 1.35
C ILE A 319 13.35 -16.45 2.79
N THR A 320 13.66 -15.18 2.94
CA THR A 320 13.58 -14.44 4.21
C THR A 320 12.89 -13.11 3.96
N ALA A 321 12.06 -12.70 4.90
CA ALA A 321 11.41 -11.40 4.86
C ALA A 321 11.88 -10.57 6.04
N SER A 322 12.12 -9.29 5.81
CA SER A 322 12.38 -8.31 6.84
C SER A 322 11.48 -7.10 6.64
N SER A 323 11.00 -6.58 7.76
CA SER A 323 10.16 -5.39 7.82
C SER A 323 10.70 -4.50 8.92
N SER A 324 10.75 -3.21 8.67
CA SER A 324 10.89 -2.22 9.73
C SER A 324 9.75 -1.24 9.64
N ASP A 325 9.08 -1.02 10.77
CA ASP A 325 8.10 0.05 10.88
C ASP A 325 8.79 1.38 10.56
N TYR A 326 8.05 2.35 10.01
CA TYR A 326 8.49 3.74 9.77
C TYR A 326 9.54 4.00 8.70
N THR A 327 10.16 2.98 8.11
CA THR A 327 11.03 3.19 6.95
C THR A 327 10.27 2.99 5.64
N ASN A 328 9.04 2.46 5.71
CA ASN A 328 8.32 1.85 4.59
C ASN A 328 9.18 0.79 3.85
N GLN A 329 10.19 0.24 4.52
CA GLN A 329 11.07 -0.78 3.99
C GLN A 329 10.57 -2.14 4.43
N PHE A 330 9.92 -2.80 3.47
CA PHE A 330 9.74 -4.24 3.47
C PHE A 330 10.65 -4.81 2.39
N ALA A 331 11.43 -5.82 2.75
CA ALA A 331 12.32 -6.52 1.83
C ALA A 331 12.13 -8.03 1.94
N LEU A 332 12.02 -8.67 0.78
CA LEU A 332 12.12 -10.11 0.63
C LEU A 332 13.50 -10.41 0.03
N ASN A 333 14.22 -11.37 0.59
CA ASN A 333 15.53 -11.82 0.09
C ASN A 333 15.50 -13.33 -0.11
N TRP A 334 16.22 -13.83 -1.13
CA TRP A 334 16.32 -15.26 -1.42
C TRP A 334 17.63 -15.59 -2.14
N VAL A 335 17.91 -16.87 -2.29
CA VAL A 335 18.98 -17.41 -3.13
C VAL A 335 18.42 -17.78 -4.50
N ASP A 336 19.02 -17.19 -5.53
CA ASP A 336 18.82 -17.62 -6.91
C ASP A 336 19.59 -18.92 -7.15
N ASN A 337 18.89 -19.97 -7.55
CA ASN A 337 19.48 -21.27 -7.88
C ASN A 337 19.48 -21.55 -9.38
N SER A 338 18.86 -20.69 -10.18
CA SER A 338 18.65 -20.86 -11.61
C SER A 338 19.67 -20.06 -12.42
N THR A 339 19.85 -20.46 -13.68
CA THR A 339 20.64 -19.74 -14.69
C THR A 339 19.87 -19.54 -16.00
N VAL A 340 18.59 -19.94 -16.03
CA VAL A 340 17.73 -20.00 -17.22
C VAL A 340 16.36 -19.36 -16.97
N GLU A 341 16.23 -18.60 -15.89
CA GLU A 341 15.02 -17.85 -15.55
C GLU A 341 14.94 -16.55 -16.36
N THR A 342 13.72 -16.17 -16.72
CA THR A 342 13.46 -14.85 -17.34
C THR A 342 13.19 -13.76 -16.29
N GLY A 343 13.15 -14.15 -15.02
CA GLY A 343 12.79 -13.35 -13.86
C GLY A 343 12.04 -14.19 -12.83
N TYR A 344 11.51 -13.52 -11.81
CA TYR A 344 10.74 -14.16 -10.75
C TYR A 344 9.40 -13.46 -10.51
N LEU A 345 8.40 -14.25 -10.15
CA LEU A 345 7.11 -13.79 -9.63
C LEU A 345 7.06 -14.06 -8.14
N VAL A 346 6.75 -13.02 -7.37
CA VAL A 346 6.50 -13.09 -5.93
C VAL A 346 5.00 -13.15 -5.70
N GLU A 347 4.56 -14.16 -4.95
CA GLU A 347 3.19 -14.33 -4.50
C GLU A 347 3.11 -14.22 -2.98
N ALA A 348 2.01 -13.65 -2.50
CA ALA A 348 1.72 -13.50 -1.07
C ALA A 348 0.39 -14.18 -0.72
N LYS A 349 0.31 -14.73 0.49
CA LYS A 349 -0.90 -15.31 1.08
C LYS A 349 -1.10 -14.67 2.46
N ALA A 350 -2.22 -13.99 2.64
CA ALA A 350 -2.57 -13.38 3.91
C ALA A 350 -2.77 -14.44 5.01
N GLU A 351 -2.52 -14.09 6.27
CA GLU A 351 -2.80 -14.95 7.42
C GLU A 351 -4.26 -15.43 7.39
N GLY A 352 -4.47 -16.75 7.48
CA GLY A 352 -5.79 -17.38 7.41
C GLY A 352 -6.35 -17.58 5.99
N SER A 353 -5.73 -17.04 4.94
CA SER A 353 -6.11 -17.32 3.54
C SER A 353 -5.50 -18.64 3.06
N THR A 354 -6.17 -19.28 2.10
CA THR A 354 -5.63 -20.42 1.31
C THR A 354 -5.17 -20.01 -0.09
N VAL A 355 -5.43 -18.75 -0.48
CA VAL A 355 -5.20 -18.24 -1.84
C VAL A 355 -3.95 -17.38 -1.86
N TYR A 356 -3.07 -17.68 -2.81
CA TYR A 356 -1.92 -16.87 -3.16
C TYR A 356 -2.29 -15.85 -4.22
N ILE A 357 -1.87 -14.60 -4.01
CA ILE A 357 -2.01 -13.52 -4.99
C ILE A 357 -0.62 -13.10 -5.49
N PRO A 358 -0.42 -12.95 -6.81
CA PRO A 358 0.78 -12.31 -7.35
C PRO A 358 0.83 -10.84 -6.93
N VAL A 359 1.98 -10.45 -6.37
CA VAL A 359 2.17 -9.10 -5.81
C VAL A 359 3.32 -8.35 -6.45
N LYS A 360 4.26 -9.05 -7.09
CA LYS A 360 5.41 -8.43 -7.75
C LYS A 360 6.03 -9.34 -8.80
N GLY A 361 6.65 -8.74 -9.81
CA GLY A 361 7.64 -9.40 -10.65
C GLY A 361 9.01 -8.74 -10.50
N VAL A 362 10.07 -9.51 -10.70
CA VAL A 362 11.45 -9.01 -10.71
C VAL A 362 12.23 -9.61 -11.86
N MET A 363 13.27 -8.91 -12.31
CA MET A 363 14.14 -9.35 -13.41
C MET A 363 14.95 -10.62 -13.08
N LYS A 364 15.56 -11.22 -14.10
CA LYS A 364 16.49 -12.35 -13.96
C LYS A 364 17.64 -12.05 -13.01
N ASN A 365 18.19 -13.07 -12.33
CA ASN A 365 19.22 -12.95 -11.28
C ASN A 365 18.84 -12.10 -10.06
N ALA A 366 17.58 -11.66 -9.92
CA ALA A 366 17.17 -10.90 -8.75
C ALA A 366 17.19 -11.81 -7.50
N VAL A 367 17.74 -11.27 -6.41
CA VAL A 367 17.81 -11.92 -5.10
C VAL A 367 17.03 -11.16 -4.02
N THR A 368 16.35 -10.07 -4.41
CA THR A 368 15.58 -9.22 -3.52
C THR A 368 14.35 -8.62 -4.20
N ALA A 369 13.29 -8.38 -3.43
CA ALA A 369 12.08 -7.71 -3.85
C ALA A 369 11.59 -6.76 -2.75
N ASN A 370 11.32 -5.51 -3.14
CA ASN A 370 10.87 -4.41 -2.26
C ASN A 370 9.65 -3.71 -2.89
N ASN A 371 9.11 -2.66 -2.27
CA ASN A 371 8.06 -1.79 -2.83
C ASN A 371 6.82 -2.59 -3.29
N PHE A 372 6.15 -3.24 -2.34
CA PHE A 372 4.92 -3.98 -2.60
C PHE A 372 3.71 -3.05 -2.46
N SER A 373 3.09 -2.68 -3.57
CA SER A 373 1.93 -1.76 -3.60
C SER A 373 0.57 -2.46 -3.56
N LYS A 374 0.57 -3.80 -3.58
CA LYS A 374 -0.63 -4.63 -3.73
C LYS A 374 -0.96 -5.42 -2.46
N LEU A 375 -0.25 -5.12 -1.38
CA LEU A 375 -0.46 -5.68 -0.05
C LEU A 375 -1.14 -4.63 0.82
N THR A 376 -2.05 -5.08 1.67
CA THR A 376 -2.65 -4.25 2.71
C THR A 376 -1.68 -4.12 3.88
N ALA A 377 -1.36 -2.88 4.24
CA ALA A 377 -0.62 -2.51 5.45
C ALA A 377 -1.26 -3.15 6.70
N GLY A 378 -0.47 -3.54 7.70
CA GLY A 378 -1.01 -4.08 8.95
C GLY A 378 -1.57 -5.51 8.88
N LEU A 379 -1.53 -6.17 7.73
CA LEU A 379 -1.79 -7.60 7.63
C LEU A 379 -0.49 -8.42 7.61
N LYS A 380 -0.58 -9.68 8.06
CA LYS A 380 0.52 -10.64 7.98
C LYS A 380 0.43 -11.50 6.71
N TYR A 381 1.58 -11.84 6.15
CA TYR A 381 1.67 -12.63 4.93
C TYR A 381 2.76 -13.68 5.00
N ASN A 382 2.51 -14.82 4.34
CA ASN A 382 3.55 -15.72 3.85
C ASN A 382 3.84 -15.40 2.38
N PHE A 383 5.09 -15.57 1.98
CA PHE A 383 5.52 -15.36 0.60
C PHE A 383 6.04 -16.65 -0.01
N ARG A 384 5.89 -16.78 -1.33
CA ARG A 384 6.57 -17.79 -2.13
C ARG A 384 6.99 -17.18 -3.47
N ILE A 385 7.99 -17.77 -4.09
CA ILE A 385 8.60 -17.25 -5.32
C ILE A 385 8.68 -18.38 -6.36
N LYS A 386 8.38 -18.08 -7.62
CA LYS A 386 8.68 -18.97 -8.75
C LYS A 386 9.35 -18.19 -9.86
N ALA A 387 10.13 -18.88 -10.69
CA ALA A 387 10.63 -18.29 -11.93
C ALA A 387 9.45 -17.97 -12.86
N SER A 388 9.49 -16.83 -13.54
CA SER A 388 8.39 -16.32 -14.38
C SER A 388 8.14 -17.14 -15.65
N ASN A 389 9.06 -18.03 -16.00
CA ASN A 389 8.96 -19.03 -17.06
C ASN A 389 8.64 -20.45 -16.53
N THR A 390 7.99 -20.55 -15.36
CA THR A 390 7.46 -21.79 -14.78
C THR A 390 5.99 -21.66 -14.36
N LYS A 391 5.30 -22.79 -14.27
CA LYS A 391 3.87 -22.88 -13.94
C LYS A 391 3.65 -23.00 -12.44
N THR A 392 4.25 -24.03 -11.83
CA THR A 392 3.94 -24.45 -10.44
C THR A 392 5.18 -24.72 -9.58
N ASN A 393 6.39 -24.41 -10.07
CA ASN A 393 7.62 -24.72 -9.36
C ASN A 393 7.99 -23.58 -8.39
N TYR A 394 7.41 -23.60 -7.19
CA TYR A 394 7.57 -22.56 -6.17
C TYR A 394 8.65 -22.91 -5.14
N SER A 395 9.27 -21.88 -4.57
CA SER A 395 10.04 -21.96 -3.34
C SER A 395 9.19 -22.49 -2.18
N VAL A 396 9.86 -22.88 -1.10
CA VAL A 396 9.20 -23.00 0.21
C VAL A 396 8.58 -21.67 0.62
N GLU A 397 7.57 -21.71 1.49
CA GLU A 397 6.96 -20.49 2.05
C GLU A 397 7.93 -19.78 3.00
N SER A 398 7.93 -18.44 2.97
CA SER A 398 8.59 -17.65 4.01
C SER A 398 7.90 -17.84 5.37
N ALA A 399 8.60 -17.47 6.44
CA ALA A 399 7.96 -17.23 7.72
C ALA A 399 6.84 -16.17 7.56
N LEU A 400 5.80 -16.29 8.39
CA LEU A 400 4.73 -15.32 8.46
C LEU A 400 5.30 -14.01 8.98
N ILE A 401 5.11 -12.92 8.24
CA ILE A 401 5.63 -11.59 8.59
C ILE A 401 4.55 -10.53 8.50
N GLN A 402 4.57 -9.60 9.45
CA GLN A 402 3.72 -8.43 9.46
C GLN A 402 4.18 -7.45 8.37
N PHE A 403 3.31 -7.17 7.39
CA PHE A 403 3.59 -6.10 6.43
C PHE A 403 3.51 -4.75 7.15
N PRO A 404 4.48 -3.83 6.96
CA PRO A 404 4.55 -2.58 7.69
C PRO A 404 3.21 -1.86 7.70
N ALA A 405 2.71 -1.59 8.91
CA ALA A 405 1.42 -0.94 9.13
C ALA A 405 1.60 0.57 9.27
N LEU A 406 2.68 0.98 9.94
CA LEU A 406 2.99 2.36 10.23
C LEU A 406 3.84 2.96 9.12
N CYS A 407 3.30 4.03 8.53
CA CYS A 407 4.02 4.77 7.53
C CYS A 407 5.23 5.52 8.11
N GLY A 408 6.31 5.52 7.33
CA GLY A 408 7.45 6.40 7.51
C GLY A 408 7.22 7.86 7.11
N ASN A 409 8.25 8.70 7.23
CA ASN A 409 8.27 10.05 6.70
C ASN A 409 8.71 10.03 5.23
N ASN A 410 7.74 10.18 4.34
CA ASN A 410 7.93 10.06 2.89
C ASN A 410 8.60 11.27 2.22
N ASN A 411 8.87 12.35 2.96
CA ASN A 411 9.57 13.53 2.43
C ASN A 411 10.78 13.83 3.31
N ILE A 412 11.90 13.13 3.08
CA ILE A 412 13.08 13.22 3.95
C ILE A 412 13.86 14.50 3.66
N THR A 413 13.32 15.63 4.16
CA THR A 413 14.12 16.77 4.59
C THR A 413 14.10 16.73 6.12
N SER A 414 15.16 16.17 6.71
CA SER A 414 15.28 15.82 8.13
C SER A 414 15.19 17.05 9.06
N CYS A 415 15.33 16.86 10.37
CA CYS A 415 15.59 17.95 11.32
C CYS A 415 16.99 18.59 11.12
N SER A 416 17.37 18.82 9.87
CA SER A 416 18.56 19.52 9.42
C SER A 416 18.18 20.92 8.94
N PRO A 417 19.08 21.90 9.08
CA PRO A 417 18.82 23.25 8.63
C PRO A 417 18.64 23.28 7.12
N HIS A 418 17.69 24.08 6.64
CA HIS A 418 17.58 24.39 5.22
C HIS A 418 18.88 25.05 4.67
N ASN A 419 19.79 25.58 5.51
CA ASN A 419 20.96 26.33 5.04
C ASN A 419 22.22 26.20 5.94
N GLY A 420 22.55 25.01 6.45
CA GLY A 420 23.85 24.75 7.08
C GLY A 420 24.12 25.43 8.44
N ILE A 421 23.09 25.95 9.11
CA ILE A 421 23.19 26.60 10.43
C ILE A 421 22.04 26.07 11.31
N ASP A 422 22.36 25.05 12.12
CA ASP A 422 21.58 24.42 13.21
C ASP A 422 20.43 23.41 12.91
N ALA A 423 20.51 22.24 13.59
CA ALA A 423 19.51 21.17 13.59
C ALA A 423 18.32 21.48 14.52
N SER A 424 17.40 22.37 14.10
CA SER A 424 16.41 22.99 15.01
C SER A 424 14.93 22.79 14.62
N TYR A 425 14.60 21.80 13.81
CA TYR A 425 13.22 21.55 13.35
C TYR A 425 12.65 20.22 13.86
N ASN A 426 12.87 19.92 15.14
CA ASN A 426 12.38 18.72 15.80
C ASN A 426 11.37 19.07 16.90
N ILE A 427 10.63 18.06 17.32
CA ILE A 427 9.84 18.13 18.55
C ILE A 427 10.85 18.01 19.70
N GLU A 428 10.87 18.97 20.62
CA GLU A 428 11.84 18.98 21.73
C GLU A 428 11.20 18.48 23.01
N ASN A 429 9.95 18.86 23.27
CA ASN A 429 9.23 18.45 24.47
C ASN A 429 7.79 18.11 24.15
N VAL A 430 7.33 16.97 24.66
CA VAL A 430 5.93 16.57 24.66
C VAL A 430 5.49 16.35 26.09
N LYS A 431 4.32 16.87 26.45
CA LYS A 431 3.69 16.64 27.74
C LYS A 431 2.19 16.48 27.58
N LEU A 432 1.64 15.43 28.16
CA LEU A 432 0.18 15.24 28.26
C LEU A 432 -0.25 15.40 29.72
N THR A 433 -1.24 16.24 29.96
CA THR A 433 -1.77 16.51 31.30
C THR A 433 -3.28 16.37 31.36
N GLN A 434 -3.80 16.12 32.55
CA GLN A 434 -5.22 16.15 32.87
C GLN A 434 -5.40 16.76 34.25
N ASN A 435 -6.22 17.79 34.39
CA ASN A 435 -6.43 18.50 35.67
C ASN A 435 -5.11 18.90 36.36
N ASN A 436 -4.14 19.41 35.58
CA ASN A 436 -2.77 19.75 36.01
C ASN A 436 -1.88 18.57 36.44
N ILE A 437 -2.35 17.32 36.34
CA ILE A 437 -1.54 16.13 36.58
C ILE A 437 -0.84 15.74 35.27
N THR A 438 0.47 15.53 35.32
CA THR A 438 1.23 14.99 34.19
C THR A 438 0.96 13.50 34.04
N LEU A 439 0.42 13.11 32.90
CA LEU A 439 0.17 11.72 32.53
C LEU A 439 1.34 11.10 31.76
N LEU A 440 2.00 11.93 30.95
CA LEU A 440 3.13 11.56 30.10
C LEU A 440 4.00 12.79 29.86
N GLN A 441 5.32 12.60 29.81
CA GLN A 441 6.25 13.62 29.34
C GLN A 441 7.46 12.98 28.65
N ASN A 442 7.91 13.59 27.56
CA ASN A 442 9.18 13.30 26.90
C ASN A 442 9.87 14.64 26.69
N LEU A 443 11.02 14.83 27.35
CA LEU A 443 11.69 16.13 27.41
C LEU A 443 13.08 16.04 26.79
N ASN A 444 13.42 17.02 25.98
CA ASN A 444 14.67 17.11 25.24
C ASN A 444 14.91 15.85 24.38
N SER A 445 13.87 15.41 23.63
CA SER A 445 13.93 14.19 22.82
C SER A 445 15.00 14.25 21.72
N ASN A 446 15.34 15.46 21.26
CA ASN A 446 16.17 15.71 20.08
C ASN A 446 15.58 15.09 18.82
N CYS A 447 16.21 15.38 17.67
CA CYS A 447 15.78 14.76 16.42
C CYS A 447 16.07 13.27 16.38
N SER A 448 15.04 12.46 16.14
CA SER A 448 15.14 11.03 15.92
C SER A 448 15.65 10.69 14.51
N GLY A 449 16.23 9.49 14.35
CA GLY A 449 16.67 8.99 13.05
C GLY A 449 15.55 8.97 12.01
N SER A 450 15.84 9.38 10.77
CA SER A 450 14.83 9.56 9.71
C SER A 450 13.68 10.52 10.05
N ALA A 451 13.86 11.38 11.07
CA ALA A 451 12.84 12.29 11.61
C ALA A 451 11.59 11.58 12.16
N ILE A 452 11.77 10.40 12.76
CA ILE A 452 10.69 9.62 13.39
C ILE A 452 11.12 9.05 14.74
N GLY A 453 10.48 9.49 15.81
CA GLY A 453 10.68 9.00 17.18
C GLY A 453 9.55 8.06 17.62
N ASN A 454 9.83 6.75 17.74
CA ASN A 454 8.85 5.80 18.25
C ASN A 454 9.01 5.59 19.76
N TYR A 455 8.17 6.27 20.54
CA TYR A 455 8.13 6.19 22.01
C TYR A 455 6.93 5.41 22.55
N PHE A 456 6.17 4.75 21.70
CA PHE A 456 4.93 4.06 22.08
C PHE A 456 5.12 3.10 23.25
N SER A 457 6.12 2.23 23.21
CA SER A 457 6.34 1.24 24.28
C SER A 457 7.02 1.80 25.53
N THR A 458 7.51 3.04 25.50
CA THR A 458 8.31 3.64 26.59
C THR A 458 7.62 4.80 27.28
N HIS A 459 6.65 5.45 26.62
CA HIS A 459 5.95 6.63 27.12
C HIS A 459 4.44 6.41 27.01
N ILE A 460 3.83 6.14 28.16
CA ILE A 460 2.43 5.70 28.28
C ILE A 460 1.66 6.69 29.14
N ALA A 461 0.58 7.26 28.59
CA ALA A 461 -0.39 8.04 29.34
C ALA A 461 -1.62 7.18 29.69
N ASN A 462 -1.88 6.98 30.97
CA ASN A 462 -3.11 6.33 31.42
C ASN A 462 -4.25 7.36 31.45
N VAL A 463 -5.30 7.14 30.67
CA VAL A 463 -6.44 8.06 30.54
C VAL A 463 -7.75 7.28 30.60
N ALA A 464 -8.80 7.92 31.09
CA ALA A 464 -10.15 7.35 31.06
C ALA A 464 -10.89 7.80 29.79
N ALA A 465 -11.70 6.89 29.22
CA ALA A 465 -12.60 7.24 28.13
C ALA A 465 -13.57 8.37 28.54
N GLY A 466 -13.89 9.28 27.61
CA GLY A 466 -14.79 10.41 27.85
C GLY A 466 -14.16 11.60 28.57
N THR A 467 -12.86 11.57 28.85
CA THR A 467 -12.16 12.66 29.53
C THR A 467 -11.38 13.55 28.57
N SER A 468 -11.15 14.81 28.95
CA SER A 468 -10.31 15.72 28.18
C SER A 468 -8.88 15.72 28.74
N VAL A 469 -7.91 15.80 27.84
CA VAL A 469 -6.48 15.93 28.14
C VAL A 469 -5.89 17.13 27.42
N THR A 470 -4.85 17.71 27.99
CA THR A 470 -4.11 18.85 27.45
C THR A 470 -2.75 18.35 26.95
N LEU A 471 -2.50 18.50 25.66
CA LEU A 471 -1.20 18.26 25.03
C LEU A 471 -0.41 19.56 24.95
N GLU A 472 0.83 19.51 25.40
CA GLU A 472 1.88 20.48 25.10
C GLU A 472 2.91 19.82 24.19
N ALA A 473 3.18 20.41 23.03
CA ALA A 473 4.24 19.98 22.11
C ALA A 473 5.08 21.20 21.72
N LYS A 474 6.36 21.22 22.12
CA LYS A 474 7.29 22.34 21.93
C LYS A 474 8.31 22.08 20.85
N ALA A 475 8.57 23.10 20.05
CA ALA A 475 9.64 23.13 19.07
C ALA A 475 11.00 23.27 19.75
N LYS A 476 12.07 22.73 19.13
CA LYS A 476 13.43 23.11 19.51
C LYS A 476 13.69 24.58 19.14
N ALA A 477 14.22 25.35 20.09
CA ALA A 477 14.64 26.72 19.82
C ALA A 477 15.90 26.74 18.94
N ASN A 478 16.04 27.76 18.10
CA ASN A 478 17.27 27.98 17.35
C ASN A 478 18.41 28.32 18.32
N SER A 479 19.53 27.59 18.24
CA SER A 479 20.67 27.74 19.15
C SER A 479 21.41 29.08 19.00
N ASN A 480 21.36 29.72 17.84
CA ASN A 480 22.05 30.99 17.56
C ASN A 480 21.20 32.24 17.86
N THR A 481 19.89 32.18 17.61
CA THR A 481 19.00 33.35 17.80
C THR A 481 18.17 33.28 19.08
N GLY A 482 18.16 32.14 19.78
CA GLY A 482 17.27 31.88 20.91
C GLY A 482 15.78 31.99 20.57
N SER A 483 15.46 32.13 19.27
CA SER A 483 14.12 32.40 18.78
C SER A 483 13.38 31.09 18.53
N ALA A 484 12.12 31.05 18.93
CA ALA A 484 11.25 29.92 18.72
C ALA A 484 10.57 29.98 17.35
N TYR A 485 10.39 28.82 16.72
CA TYR A 485 9.61 28.70 15.50
C TYR A 485 8.11 28.69 15.82
N SER A 486 7.27 29.03 14.83
CA SER A 486 5.82 28.82 14.93
C SER A 486 5.47 27.53 14.18
N PRO A 487 5.66 26.35 14.79
CA PRO A 487 5.36 25.11 14.11
C PRO A 487 3.88 24.97 13.79
N PHE A 488 3.62 24.15 12.77
CA PHE A 488 2.31 23.57 12.54
C PHE A 488 2.33 22.13 13.02
N VAL A 489 1.33 21.76 13.82
CA VAL A 489 1.27 20.46 14.49
C VAL A 489 -0.09 19.82 14.20
N LYS A 490 -0.04 18.58 13.72
CA LYS A 490 -1.19 17.68 13.65
C LYS A 490 -0.99 16.52 14.61
N VAL A 491 -2.03 16.15 15.34
CA VAL A 491 -1.99 15.01 16.26
C VAL A 491 -3.11 14.07 15.88
N TYR A 492 -2.78 12.79 15.81
CA TYR A 492 -3.68 11.71 15.50
C TYR A 492 -3.69 10.71 16.65
N VAL A 493 -4.82 10.04 16.86
CA VAL A 493 -4.89 8.85 17.68
C VAL A 493 -5.54 7.76 16.86
N ASP A 494 -4.81 6.68 16.65
CA ASP A 494 -5.30 5.48 15.95
C ASP A 494 -6.34 4.79 16.86
N TRP A 495 -7.61 5.18 16.70
CA TRP A 495 -8.73 4.73 17.55
C TRP A 495 -9.25 3.35 17.14
N ASN A 496 -9.03 2.95 15.89
CA ASN A 496 -9.50 1.68 15.35
C ASN A 496 -8.42 0.58 15.41
N GLN A 497 -7.17 0.93 15.77
CA GLN A 497 -6.00 0.05 15.86
C GLN A 497 -5.61 -0.60 14.53
N ASP A 498 -5.88 0.05 13.41
CA ASP A 498 -5.49 -0.41 12.07
C ASP A 498 -4.10 0.10 11.64
N SER A 499 -3.44 0.92 12.48
CA SER A 499 -2.14 1.55 12.25
C SER A 499 -2.08 2.50 11.04
N ILE A 500 -3.24 2.84 10.47
CA ILE A 500 -3.46 3.93 9.53
C ILE A 500 -4.04 5.10 10.36
N PHE A 501 -3.70 6.33 9.99
CA PHE A 501 -4.21 7.51 10.67
C PHE A 501 -5.08 8.31 9.69
N ASP A 502 -6.38 8.37 9.96
CA ASP A 502 -7.37 9.06 9.15
C ASP A 502 -7.43 10.56 9.47
N GLU A 503 -7.41 11.40 8.43
CA GLU A 503 -7.41 12.87 8.55
C GLU A 503 -8.75 13.46 9.02
N VAL A 504 -9.81 12.66 9.04
CA VAL A 504 -11.17 13.04 9.44
C VAL A 504 -11.55 12.44 10.78
N THR A 505 -11.33 11.13 10.99
CA THR A 505 -11.83 10.43 12.18
C THR A 505 -10.82 10.31 13.31
N GLU A 506 -9.52 10.42 13.02
CA GLU A 506 -8.46 10.13 14.00
C GLU A 506 -7.57 11.34 14.32
N LYS A 507 -7.64 12.39 13.50
CA LYS A 507 -7.01 13.67 13.82
C LYS A 507 -7.73 14.37 14.98
N VAL A 508 -7.01 14.55 16.08
CA VAL A 508 -7.53 15.18 17.31
C VAL A 508 -7.07 16.63 17.49
N ILE A 509 -5.95 17.03 16.88
CA ILE A 509 -5.42 18.40 16.90
C ILE A 509 -4.91 18.78 15.51
N GLU A 510 -5.18 20.01 15.10
CA GLU A 510 -4.54 20.71 13.98
C GLU A 510 -4.39 22.18 14.38
N ASN A 511 -3.16 22.61 14.69
CA ASN A 511 -2.93 23.98 15.18
C ASN A 511 -1.52 24.48 14.87
N THR A 512 -1.33 25.79 14.98
CA THR A 512 -0.02 26.46 14.95
C THR A 512 0.13 27.36 16.17
N GLY A 513 1.35 27.47 16.67
CA GLY A 513 1.64 28.33 17.82
C GLY A 513 3.11 28.65 17.94
N PHE A 514 3.42 29.83 18.47
CA PHE A 514 4.80 30.23 18.72
C PHE A 514 5.43 29.34 19.79
N ASN A 515 6.60 28.76 19.49
CA ASN A 515 7.32 27.79 20.32
C ASN A 515 6.63 26.43 20.52
N GLY A 516 5.60 26.14 19.72
CA GLY A 516 4.79 24.94 19.89
C GLY A 516 3.33 25.24 20.16
N ILE A 517 2.62 24.21 20.61
CA ILE A 517 1.18 24.28 20.90
C ILE A 517 0.88 23.82 22.32
N THR A 518 -0.21 24.33 22.88
CA THR A 518 -0.86 23.78 24.07
C THR A 518 -2.35 23.69 23.78
N GLN A 519 -2.87 22.48 23.61
CA GLN A 519 -4.22 22.27 23.10
C GLN A 519 -4.91 21.12 23.82
N ASN A 520 -6.21 21.30 24.11
CA ASN A 520 -7.04 20.24 24.66
C ASN A 520 -7.64 19.39 23.54
N PHE A 521 -7.75 18.09 23.79
CA PHE A 521 -8.59 17.19 23.00
C PHE A 521 -9.37 16.24 23.91
N LEU A 522 -10.40 15.61 23.36
CA LEU A 522 -11.30 14.69 24.06
C LEU A 522 -10.93 13.25 23.70
N ILE A 523 -10.85 12.39 24.72
CA ILE A 523 -10.85 10.94 24.53
C ILE A 523 -12.31 10.51 24.31
N PRO A 524 -12.68 9.89 23.17
CA PRO A 524 -14.07 9.48 22.93
C PRO A 524 -14.60 8.58 24.05
N SER A 525 -15.84 8.80 24.49
CA SER A 525 -16.46 7.97 25.53
C SER A 525 -16.79 6.55 25.06
N THR A 526 -16.86 6.36 23.75
CA THR A 526 -17.20 5.08 23.10
C THR A 526 -15.98 4.21 22.83
N VAL A 527 -14.75 4.72 23.04
CA VAL A 527 -13.54 3.95 22.73
C VAL A 527 -13.31 2.86 23.79
N PRO A 528 -13.12 1.59 23.40
CA PRO A 528 -12.88 0.52 24.36
C PRO A 528 -11.58 0.70 25.16
N THR A 529 -11.46 -0.01 26.29
CA THR A 529 -10.16 -0.11 26.98
C THR A 529 -9.12 -0.76 26.08
N GLY A 530 -7.91 -0.23 26.08
CA GLY A 530 -6.88 -0.70 25.17
C GLY A 530 -5.68 0.23 25.10
N SER A 531 -4.75 -0.12 24.22
CA SER A 531 -3.54 0.64 23.95
C SER A 531 -3.63 1.28 22.58
N TYR A 532 -3.68 2.60 22.53
CA TYR A 532 -3.89 3.36 21.29
C TYR A 532 -2.67 4.22 21.01
N ARG A 533 -2.30 4.32 19.73
CA ARG A 533 -1.12 5.08 19.31
C ARG A 533 -1.51 6.53 19.07
N MET A 534 -0.89 7.44 19.80
CA MET A 534 -0.97 8.87 19.54
C MET A 534 0.25 9.29 18.72
N ARG A 535 0.03 9.82 17.52
CA ARG A 535 1.06 10.34 16.62
C ARG A 535 1.04 11.85 16.61
N ILE A 536 2.19 12.47 16.83
CA ILE A 536 2.40 13.92 16.72
C ILE A 536 3.25 14.17 15.47
N ALA A 537 2.68 14.81 14.46
CA ALA A 537 3.37 15.24 13.25
C ALA A 537 3.59 16.76 13.30
N PHE A 538 4.84 17.18 13.11
CA PHE A 538 5.30 18.54 13.33
C PHE A 538 6.09 19.06 12.13
N THR A 539 5.90 20.32 11.72
CA THR A 539 6.78 21.06 10.79
C THR A 539 7.05 22.48 11.28
N ALA A 540 8.21 23.03 10.92
CA ALA A 540 8.56 24.42 11.17
C ALA A 540 8.35 25.37 9.96
N SER A 541 7.92 24.88 8.79
CA SER A 541 7.76 25.71 7.59
C SER A 541 6.44 26.48 7.57
N THR A 542 6.51 27.79 7.28
CA THR A 542 5.34 28.69 7.16
C THR A 542 4.79 28.80 5.74
N SER A 543 5.34 28.08 4.75
CA SER A 543 4.89 28.15 3.35
C SER A 543 4.24 26.86 2.82
N GLU A 544 4.26 25.74 3.57
CA GLU A 544 3.79 24.42 3.13
C GLU A 544 2.68 23.82 4.02
N TYR A 545 1.77 24.65 4.55
CA TYR A 545 0.66 24.18 5.41
C TYR A 545 -0.19 23.05 4.81
N ALA A 546 -0.18 22.87 3.48
CA ALA A 546 -0.98 21.86 2.77
C ALA A 546 -0.39 20.44 2.75
N ALA A 547 0.80 20.19 3.34
CA ALA A 547 1.56 18.95 3.12
C ALA A 547 1.72 18.03 4.33
N ILE A 548 1.34 18.44 5.56
CA ILE A 548 1.46 17.56 6.72
C ILE A 548 0.38 16.50 6.67
N THR A 549 0.83 15.25 6.65
CA THR A 549 0.02 14.05 6.83
C THR A 549 0.64 13.22 7.95
N PRO A 550 -0.03 12.16 8.43
CA PRO A 550 0.57 11.21 9.38
C PRO A 550 1.87 10.56 8.89
N CYS A 551 2.16 10.67 7.58
CA CYS A 551 3.26 10.00 6.89
C CYS A 551 4.22 10.97 6.17
N ARG A 552 4.03 12.28 6.33
CA ARG A 552 4.80 13.28 5.59
C ARG A 552 4.94 14.56 6.38
N VAL A 553 6.19 14.89 6.71
CA VAL A 553 6.58 16.19 7.25
C VAL A 553 7.85 16.68 6.53
N SER A 554 7.87 17.96 6.15
CA SER A 554 9.06 18.65 5.65
C SER A 554 9.66 19.46 6.80
N TYR A 555 10.98 19.50 7.01
CA TYR A 555 11.61 20.32 8.05
C TYR A 555 10.92 20.15 9.41
N GLY A 556 10.89 18.91 9.88
CA GLY A 556 9.98 18.49 10.93
C GLY A 556 10.30 17.09 11.43
N GLU A 557 9.47 16.62 12.35
CA GLU A 557 9.58 15.29 12.97
C GLU A 557 8.19 14.70 13.23
N ILE A 558 8.13 13.37 13.27
CA ILE A 558 6.99 12.60 13.74
C ILE A 558 7.40 11.90 15.04
N GLU A 559 6.57 11.99 16.08
CA GLU A 559 6.76 11.22 17.31
C GLU A 559 5.50 10.43 17.67
N ASP A 560 5.67 9.19 18.11
CA ASP A 560 4.57 8.32 18.53
C ASP A 560 4.63 7.99 20.03
N TYR A 561 3.47 8.05 20.69
CA TYR A 561 3.25 7.81 22.12
C TYR A 561 2.07 6.86 22.35
N GLN A 562 1.92 6.31 23.55
CA GLN A 562 0.80 5.41 23.88
C GLN A 562 -0.22 6.10 24.80
N LEU A 563 -1.50 5.98 24.44
CA LEU A 563 -2.64 6.23 25.33
C LEU A 563 -3.18 4.87 25.79
N ALA A 564 -3.06 4.59 27.08
CA ALA A 564 -3.66 3.42 27.71
C ALA A 564 -5.05 3.81 28.25
N ILE A 565 -6.10 3.42 27.51
CA ILE A 565 -7.49 3.74 27.85
C ILE A 565 -8.00 2.77 28.91
N THR A 566 -8.55 3.33 29.98
CA THR A 566 -9.20 2.61 31.08
C THR A 566 -10.70 2.92 31.15
N ASN A 567 -11.48 1.97 31.64
CA ASN A 567 -12.88 2.23 32.00
C ASN A 567 -12.87 3.15 33.22
N GLY A 568 -13.54 4.29 33.13
CA GLY A 568 -13.44 5.45 34.02
C GLY A 568 -13.84 5.26 35.48
N ASN A 569 -13.31 4.25 36.17
CA ASN A 569 -13.16 4.31 37.60
C ASN A 569 -11.93 5.15 37.91
N LEU A 570 -12.17 6.29 38.56
CA LEU A 570 -11.16 7.12 39.22
C LEU A 570 -10.28 6.22 40.09
N SER A 571 -9.15 5.80 39.55
CA SER A 571 -8.03 5.36 40.38
C SER A 571 -7.39 6.63 40.90
N THR A 572 -7.47 6.87 42.20
CA THR A 572 -6.50 7.77 42.83
C THR A 572 -5.14 7.15 42.56
N ILE A 573 -4.28 7.89 41.86
CA ILE A 573 -2.87 7.55 41.75
C ILE A 573 -2.36 7.44 43.19
N GLU A 574 -2.20 6.22 43.70
CA GLU A 574 -1.18 5.98 44.70
C GLU A 574 0.12 6.39 44.01
N ASN A 575 0.62 7.58 44.34
CA ASN A 575 2.04 7.85 44.22
C ASN A 575 2.68 6.63 44.88
N GLN A 576 3.34 5.76 44.12
CA GLN A 576 4.35 4.90 44.71
C GLN A 576 5.47 5.88 45.06
N PRO A 577 5.65 6.30 46.33
CA PRO A 577 6.84 7.04 46.69
C PRO A 577 8.02 6.17 46.27
N GLU A 578 9.04 6.81 45.69
CA GLU A 578 10.32 6.18 45.40
C GLU A 578 10.73 5.33 46.62
N LYS A 579 10.73 3.99 46.48
CA LYS A 579 10.86 3.07 47.62
C LYS A 579 12.16 3.39 48.36
N ALA A 580 12.05 3.91 49.58
CA ALA A 580 13.19 4.02 50.48
C ALA A 580 13.85 2.64 50.63
N GLY A 581 15.17 2.57 50.66
CA GLY A 581 15.90 1.35 50.97
C GLY A 581 16.39 1.38 52.41
N ILE A 582 16.46 0.21 53.07
CA ILE A 582 17.07 0.08 54.41
C ILE A 582 18.22 -0.92 54.35
N TYR A 583 19.38 -0.53 54.89
CA TYR A 583 20.60 -1.34 54.87
C TYR A 583 21.50 -1.06 56.10
N PRO A 584 22.38 -1.98 56.50
CA PRO A 584 22.42 -3.37 56.06
C PRO A 584 21.19 -4.13 56.57
N ASN A 585 20.74 -5.12 55.82
CA ASN A 585 19.75 -6.09 56.27
C ASN A 585 20.24 -7.47 55.81
N PRO A 586 20.73 -8.35 56.70
CA PRO A 586 20.57 -8.30 58.16
C PRO A 586 21.45 -7.25 58.87
N VAL A 587 20.99 -6.72 60.01
CA VAL A 587 21.62 -5.62 60.76
C VAL A 587 22.18 -6.06 62.11
N ASP A 588 23.32 -5.49 62.51
CA ASP A 588 23.85 -5.58 63.88
C ASP A 588 23.30 -4.43 64.74
N ASP A 589 23.85 -3.22 64.65
CA ASP A 589 23.47 -2.12 65.55
C ASP A 589 22.73 -0.95 64.88
N ILE A 590 23.06 -0.62 63.63
CA ILE A 590 22.56 0.60 62.97
C ILE A 590 21.99 0.28 61.59
N LEU A 591 20.75 0.71 61.37
CA LEU A 591 20.11 0.75 60.05
C LEU A 591 20.28 2.13 59.42
N TYR A 592 20.58 2.15 58.13
CA TYR A 592 20.69 3.33 57.29
C TYR A 592 19.53 3.37 56.29
N ILE A 593 19.01 4.56 56.05
CA ILE A 593 17.91 4.81 55.10
C ILE A 593 18.51 5.41 53.82
N LYS A 594 18.34 4.71 52.70
CA LYS A 594 18.66 5.20 51.35
C LYS A 594 17.40 5.78 50.72
N SER A 595 17.26 7.10 50.71
CA SER A 595 16.16 7.78 50.01
C SER A 595 16.55 9.20 49.62
N ASN A 596 15.94 9.71 48.55
CA ASN A 596 15.98 11.14 48.20
C ASN A 596 15.01 11.98 49.06
N GLN A 597 14.13 11.32 49.84
CA GLN A 597 13.21 11.94 50.79
C GLN A 597 13.76 11.88 52.22
N LYS A 598 13.47 12.92 53.02
CA LYS A 598 13.85 12.98 54.44
C LYS A 598 12.73 12.43 55.32
N TYR A 599 12.94 11.25 55.88
CA TYR A 599 12.09 10.67 56.92
C TYR A 599 12.50 11.21 58.29
N LYS A 600 11.51 11.41 59.16
CA LYS A 600 11.69 12.04 60.48
C LYS A 600 11.49 11.10 61.64
N GLU A 601 10.62 10.10 61.49
CA GLU A 601 10.22 9.21 62.59
C GLU A 601 10.25 7.75 62.13
N PHE A 602 10.53 6.84 63.07
CA PHE A 602 10.44 5.40 62.85
C PHE A 602 9.61 4.70 63.94
N SER A 603 9.01 3.58 63.57
CA SER A 603 8.36 2.62 64.48
C SER A 603 8.78 1.20 64.09
N LEU A 604 9.22 0.41 65.05
CA LEU A 604 9.65 -0.98 64.91
C LEU A 604 8.65 -1.89 65.58
N TYR A 605 8.23 -2.93 64.88
CA TYR A 605 7.27 -3.93 65.34
C TYR A 605 7.92 -5.32 65.36
N SER A 606 7.58 -6.15 66.34
CA SER A 606 7.96 -7.57 66.39
C SER A 606 7.29 -8.35 65.25
N ALA A 607 7.70 -9.61 65.05
CA ALA A 607 7.06 -10.51 64.08
C ALA A 607 5.55 -10.71 64.33
N GLU A 608 5.09 -10.55 65.58
CA GLU A 608 3.66 -10.62 65.95
C GLU A 608 2.93 -9.27 65.81
N GLY A 609 3.59 -8.24 65.31
CA GLY A 609 3.00 -6.90 65.10
C GLY A 609 2.94 -6.02 66.35
N ARG A 610 3.59 -6.40 67.46
CA ARG A 610 3.68 -5.55 68.65
C ARG A 610 4.73 -4.45 68.45
N LEU A 611 4.39 -3.20 68.75
CA LEU A 611 5.36 -2.10 68.72
C LEU A 611 6.45 -2.34 69.79
N VAL A 612 7.71 -2.42 69.38
CA VAL A 612 8.87 -2.69 70.25
C VAL A 612 9.78 -1.47 70.44
N MET A 613 9.80 -0.54 69.49
CA MET A 613 10.60 0.69 69.57
C MET A 613 10.01 1.77 68.65
N LYS A 614 10.08 3.04 69.05
CA LYS A 614 9.78 4.19 68.19
C LYS A 614 10.68 5.36 68.54
N GLY A 615 10.91 6.27 67.60
CA GLY A 615 11.69 7.47 67.84
C GLY A 615 11.94 8.29 66.58
N ASP A 616 12.74 9.34 66.73
CA ASP A 616 13.14 10.20 65.62
C ASP A 616 14.31 9.59 64.83
N ILE A 617 14.35 9.87 63.54
CA ILE A 617 15.44 9.51 62.64
C ILE A 617 16.40 10.70 62.58
N LEU A 618 17.62 10.49 63.05
CA LEU A 618 18.71 11.46 62.98
C LEU A 618 19.76 10.96 61.97
N ASP A 619 20.19 11.85 61.06
CA ASP A 619 21.19 11.56 60.01
C ASP A 619 20.90 10.31 59.16
N ASN A 620 19.62 10.04 58.87
CA ASN A 620 19.16 8.84 58.14
C ASN A 620 19.56 7.50 58.80
N LYS A 621 19.72 7.49 60.13
CA LYS A 621 20.09 6.30 60.91
C LYS A 621 19.04 5.95 61.96
N ILE A 622 18.89 4.65 62.21
CA ILE A 622 18.10 4.08 63.30
C ILE A 622 18.99 3.12 64.09
N ASN A 623 19.10 3.33 65.40
CA ASN A 623 19.85 2.45 66.29
C ASN A 623 18.94 1.33 66.79
N VAL A 624 19.30 0.09 66.50
CA VAL A 624 18.58 -1.14 66.85
C VAL A 624 19.38 -2.09 67.74
N SER A 625 20.49 -1.61 68.34
CA SER A 625 21.37 -2.43 69.18
C SER A 625 20.68 -3.05 70.39
N SER A 626 19.60 -2.41 70.88
CA SER A 626 18.83 -2.91 72.03
C SER A 626 17.80 -3.99 71.67
N LEU A 627 17.65 -4.34 70.39
CA LEU A 627 16.73 -5.40 69.96
C LEU A 627 17.39 -6.78 70.07
N GLU A 628 16.61 -7.76 70.53
CA GLU A 628 17.01 -9.17 70.48
C GLU A 628 17.06 -9.67 69.03
N LYS A 629 17.83 -10.74 68.79
CA LYS A 629 17.97 -11.37 67.47
C LYS A 629 16.61 -11.84 66.96
N GLY A 630 16.22 -11.47 65.74
CA GLY A 630 14.91 -11.82 65.20
C GLY A 630 14.43 -10.95 64.04
N TYR A 631 13.22 -11.24 63.56
CA TYR A 631 12.56 -10.49 62.49
C TYR A 631 11.75 -9.33 63.05
N TYR A 632 11.92 -8.16 62.44
CA TYR A 632 11.16 -6.96 62.76
C TYR A 632 10.63 -6.29 61.50
N VAL A 633 9.57 -5.51 61.66
CA VAL A 633 9.09 -4.59 60.63
C VAL A 633 9.39 -3.17 61.09
N VAL A 634 10.17 -2.43 60.32
CA VAL A 634 10.41 -1.01 60.54
C VAL A 634 9.52 -0.20 59.61
N GLU A 635 8.81 0.76 60.17
CA GLU A 635 8.00 1.77 59.48
C GLU A 635 8.69 3.12 59.64
N ILE A 636 8.94 3.84 58.55
CA ILE A 636 9.52 5.19 58.55
C ILE A 636 8.53 6.19 57.97
N SER A 637 8.44 7.40 58.54
CA SER A 637 7.43 8.43 58.20
C SER A 637 8.03 9.84 58.08
N ASP A 638 7.42 10.71 57.26
CA ASP A 638 7.84 12.10 57.00
C ASP A 638 6.98 13.18 57.69
N ASN A 639 6.02 12.78 58.54
CA ASN A 639 5.04 13.60 59.27
C ASN A 639 3.95 14.25 58.39
N LYS A 640 3.86 13.92 57.09
CA LYS A 640 2.87 14.48 56.14
C LYS A 640 2.07 13.41 55.37
N ALA A 641 1.88 12.25 56.00
CA ALA A 641 1.11 11.09 55.54
C ALA A 641 1.84 10.07 54.63
N ASN A 642 3.14 10.24 54.34
CA ASN A 642 3.92 9.20 53.66
C ASN A 642 4.61 8.30 54.70
N SER A 643 4.28 7.00 54.72
CA SER A 643 5.03 5.99 55.48
C SER A 643 5.46 4.83 54.60
N VAL A 644 6.63 4.25 54.89
CA VAL A 644 7.17 3.08 54.18
C VAL A 644 7.58 2.01 55.18
N ARG A 645 7.29 0.75 54.88
CA ARG A 645 7.61 -0.41 55.74
C ARG A 645 8.67 -1.31 55.12
N HIS A 646 9.62 -1.75 55.94
CA HIS A 646 10.63 -2.75 55.57
C HIS A 646 10.69 -3.87 56.59
N LYS A 647 10.91 -5.10 56.10
CA LYS A 647 11.30 -6.23 56.96
C LYS A 647 12.80 -6.17 57.18
N ILE A 648 13.23 -6.31 58.42
CA ILE A 648 14.64 -6.39 58.80
C ILE A 648 14.90 -7.65 59.63
N LEU A 649 16.11 -8.18 59.53
CA LEU A 649 16.61 -9.26 60.37
C LEU A 649 17.71 -8.72 61.28
N LYS A 650 17.49 -8.72 62.60
CA LYS A 650 18.50 -8.40 63.61
C LYS A 650 19.37 -9.64 63.88
N LYS A 651 20.68 -9.51 63.71
CA LYS A 651 21.66 -10.56 63.99
C LYS A 651 22.03 -10.67 65.45
#